data_AF-A0A5N6ZLD4-F1
#
_entry.id   AF-A0A5N6ZLD4-F1
#
_cell.length_a   1.000
_cell.length_b   1.000
_cell.length_c   1.000
_cell.angle_alpha   90.00
_cell.angle_beta   90.00
_cell.angle_gamma   90.00
#
_symmetry.space_group_name_H-M   'P 1'
#
loop_
_entity.id
_entity.type
_entity.pdbx_description
1 polymer ?
#
loop_
_entity_poly.entity_id
_entity_poly.type
_entity_poly.pdbx_seq_one_letter_code
_entity_poly.pdbx_strand_id
1 'polypeptide(L)'
;MTNRDPEFRHQLGKFRLDSSSSYVPPPSIFPPPTSLQSQPPLTTPTPSLPPTPHPHRSKRVSTACDFCRKRKKKCDFRYPNCSACSRAGVRCTIPPPGPQVASASVPRDQLETLQNRVRWLEDVLRRKTGISVTDRPTGSALEGEGDPDWWYQVPNMLMDHESARTRPSTTVAASSPGHSPAVGTELPNVGEIFRDQLENRRPSLARSVTSAPHVLRLASLEDAERVASQYFDGIGYQYPFLHRPDFVAQLRRIHAGEIPSPEVLSTYHITIAIALRIRDADSTQANQYYRASQETLPWSLQNEDLSAVRSLLSLALWTMFSTNGPSVWHVLGSAIRLATSLGLHKVRNGSSVVEEELAKRAFWSLYNLDRLVASTLARPVGIADEDISVGLPREFNDDWTEAPGTSVMTIPVQVVKLRQIFSRIYRYLYNTQPAPPPADVSLTLLRFRQELDDWRRNAPVYPPALLYSTSYYDYLYATTLLLMHRPSPRNPTPDATSIVSCGDASIQVIRSYWDSYSVGKLKWIWLTLSQIYFAGITILWCLNQNFLAVRDGHIAAWQPNDQMMRRAIQAVVVVLEEFGKRRPGVERLAETFRHQSTVIFSHLAYQSEQIHTQPSTQPPMQPLQLPQQPVLVAPPVPMAATLDDVLLVDGSGNVPLVDAQLAEELPFHSFISFSPPTNTKAQAFHGTLIHSLDPTTLEILPNTLLIVSATGQIQSLHPSTIPTDIPTLLTQQNYHPDTIPLTTLRSTEFLIPGFIDTHTHAPQWSQRGLGRGIPLLTWLEQITFPHESKLADPVYAKQLYRSAVHGSLQQGITTACYYGSRHKDATLVLAETCRTLGQRALIGKCNMNRHAPDWYIDSSVEESVSDTVDFVARVKDLDAGAGLVTPVITPRFAITCDEPLLQALGDVVKTNPGIPVQTHFNESRGEIKFTKELFPQFKTETELYDHFGLLTDRTILAHAIYPLPDELPRLKQLDCGIAHCPIPNTTMDEFMIAPVREYLNHGIKVGLGTDCGGGYSSSMLDVMRAAFMVSVANQTETNGLHAPLSVAESFYLATRGGARVAGLGDRVGWFAPGLEFDAVLVRPGEGIMAPVEDDGVEAVFEKFLMTGDDRNIVGVWVKGREVKGCA
;
A
#
# COMPACT_ATOMS: atom_id res chain seq x y z
N MET A 1 -10.89 25.82 28.94
CA MET A 1 -11.62 26.38 30.11
C MET A 1 -12.38 25.25 30.79
N THR A 2 -12.73 25.37 32.08
CA THR A 2 -13.14 24.24 32.94
C THR A 2 -14.64 24.18 33.24
N ASN A 3 -15.17 22.96 33.36
CA ASN A 3 -16.48 22.62 33.92
C ASN A 3 -16.82 23.37 35.22
N ARG A 4 -18.09 23.82 35.37
CA ARG A 4 -18.91 23.82 36.60
C ARG A 4 -20.28 24.47 36.36
N ASP A 5 -21.36 23.70 36.48
CA ASP A 5 -22.63 24.15 37.07
C ASP A 5 -23.42 22.93 37.63
N PRO A 6 -24.03 22.97 38.85
CA PRO A 6 -24.58 21.77 39.51
C PRO A 6 -26.07 21.46 39.28
N GLU A 7 -26.82 22.23 38.48
CA GLU A 7 -28.30 22.18 38.49
C GLU A 7 -28.94 20.92 37.87
N PHE A 8 -28.16 20.03 37.25
CA PHE A 8 -28.63 18.82 36.54
C PHE A 8 -29.16 17.68 37.44
N ARG A 9 -29.46 17.94 38.73
CA ARG A 9 -29.68 16.88 39.73
C ARG A 9 -31.14 16.56 40.07
N HIS A 10 -32.12 17.21 39.43
CA HIS A 10 -33.50 17.18 39.89
C HIS A 10 -34.55 17.17 38.76
N GLN A 11 -34.78 16.01 38.12
CA GLN A 11 -36.11 15.43 37.81
C GLN A 11 -36.03 14.19 36.89
N LEU A 12 -35.79 13.03 37.49
CA LEU A 12 -36.04 11.71 36.88
C LEU A 12 -37.51 11.31 37.11
N GLY A 13 -38.23 10.83 36.09
CA GLY A 13 -39.43 10.03 36.37
C GLY A 13 -40.44 9.75 35.23
N LYS A 14 -40.58 8.45 34.91
CA LYS A 14 -41.73 7.77 34.24
C LYS A 14 -41.83 8.01 32.71
N PHE A 15 -42.21 7.04 31.86
CA PHE A 15 -43.03 5.82 32.05
C PHE A 15 -42.45 4.55 31.38
N ARG A 16 -43.01 3.37 31.73
CA ARG A 16 -42.80 2.05 31.12
C ARG A 16 -43.88 1.72 30.06
N LEU A 17 -43.66 0.66 29.26
CA LEU A 17 -44.61 -0.42 28.84
C LEU A 17 -43.90 -1.34 27.81
N ASP A 18 -44.43 -2.51 27.40
CA ASP A 18 -44.35 -3.79 28.14
C ASP A 18 -44.20 -4.98 27.14
N SER A 19 -44.13 -6.22 27.64
CA SER A 19 -43.58 -7.43 26.98
C SER A 19 -44.49 -8.29 26.07
N SER A 20 -43.85 -9.17 25.25
CA SER A 20 -44.03 -10.66 25.22
C SER A 20 -44.45 -11.38 23.90
N SER A 21 -43.79 -12.51 23.60
CA SER A 21 -44.37 -13.85 23.30
C SER A 21 -43.28 -14.87 22.88
N SER A 22 -43.60 -16.18 22.83
CA SER A 22 -42.63 -17.28 22.89
C SER A 22 -43.04 -18.55 22.10
N TYR A 23 -42.09 -19.35 21.57
CA TYR A 23 -42.33 -20.76 21.17
C TYR A 23 -41.06 -21.63 20.98
N VAL A 24 -41.21 -22.96 20.93
CA VAL A 24 -40.13 -24.00 20.92
C VAL A 24 -40.48 -25.20 20.00
N PRO A 25 -39.52 -25.84 19.29
CA PRO A 25 -39.74 -27.13 18.58
C PRO A 25 -38.72 -28.27 18.90
N PRO A 26 -39.07 -29.58 18.69
CA PRO A 26 -38.17 -30.73 18.83
C PRO A 26 -37.98 -31.53 17.47
N PRO A 27 -37.54 -32.83 17.37
CA PRO A 27 -36.26 -33.17 16.72
C PRO A 27 -36.31 -34.18 15.51
N SER A 28 -35.12 -34.62 15.07
CA SER A 28 -34.75 -35.31 13.81
C SER A 28 -34.83 -36.86 13.79
N ILE A 29 -34.66 -37.52 12.61
CA ILE A 29 -34.19 -38.93 12.38
C ILE A 29 -33.90 -39.27 10.89
N PHE A 30 -33.10 -40.32 10.63
CA PHE A 30 -32.61 -40.92 9.35
C PHE A 30 -32.77 -42.49 9.40
N PRO A 31 -32.56 -43.39 8.36
CA PRO A 31 -31.43 -43.46 7.41
C PRO A 31 -31.71 -43.91 5.91
N PRO A 32 -31.30 -45.08 5.29
CA PRO A 32 -30.45 -45.02 4.07
C PRO A 32 -30.76 -46.11 2.93
N PRO A 33 -29.84 -46.70 2.07
CA PRO A 33 -30.13 -46.99 0.62
C PRO A 33 -29.76 -48.41 0.05
N THR A 34 -29.89 -48.71 -1.27
CA THR A 34 -29.22 -49.89 -1.96
C THR A 34 -29.23 -49.97 -3.54
N SER A 35 -28.04 -49.84 -4.19
CA SER A 35 -27.29 -50.74 -5.15
C SER A 35 -27.79 -51.48 -6.45
N LEU A 36 -26.99 -51.43 -7.57
CA LEU A 36 -26.43 -52.54 -8.48
C LEU A 36 -26.56 -52.54 -10.06
N GLN A 37 -25.41 -52.76 -10.78
CA GLN A 37 -25.09 -53.57 -12.04
C GLN A 37 -25.66 -53.27 -13.48
N SER A 38 -25.22 -53.92 -14.61
CA SER A 38 -23.96 -53.77 -15.42
C SER A 38 -23.84 -54.56 -16.80
N GLN A 39 -23.43 -53.93 -17.95
CA GLN A 39 -22.65 -54.42 -19.17
C GLN A 39 -23.19 -55.54 -20.17
N PRO A 40 -22.59 -55.94 -21.36
CA PRO A 40 -21.61 -55.39 -22.40
C PRO A 40 -21.95 -55.63 -23.96
N PRO A 41 -21.11 -56.14 -24.95
CA PRO A 41 -20.33 -55.41 -26.05
C PRO A 41 -20.30 -55.99 -27.54
N LEU A 42 -19.49 -55.44 -28.52
CA LEU A 42 -18.79 -56.11 -29.70
C LEU A 42 -17.89 -55.18 -30.63
N THR A 43 -17.28 -55.65 -31.77
CA THR A 43 -15.84 -55.38 -32.21
C THR A 43 -15.38 -55.21 -33.73
N THR A 44 -14.31 -54.39 -34.02
CA THR A 44 -13.15 -54.44 -35.05
C THR A 44 -13.36 -54.59 -36.61
N PRO A 45 -12.39 -54.39 -37.60
CA PRO A 45 -10.87 -54.43 -37.64
C PRO A 45 -10.05 -53.41 -38.55
N THR A 46 -8.78 -53.71 -38.97
CA THR A 46 -7.64 -52.82 -39.47
C THR A 46 -6.86 -53.33 -40.74
N PRO A 47 -5.99 -52.52 -41.45
CA PRO A 47 -4.52 -52.83 -41.65
C PRO A 47 -3.52 -51.61 -41.95
N SER A 48 -2.35 -51.42 -41.30
CA SER A 48 -0.89 -51.77 -41.57
C SER A 48 -0.10 -51.02 -42.69
N LEU A 49 0.80 -50.04 -42.40
CA LEU A 49 2.29 -50.08 -42.08
C LEU A 49 3.24 -50.10 -43.33
N PRO A 50 4.60 -49.82 -43.33
CA PRO A 50 5.60 -49.83 -42.21
C PRO A 50 6.56 -48.62 -41.78
N PRO A 51 7.82 -48.34 -42.25
CA PRO A 51 8.99 -48.31 -41.31
C PRO A 51 10.07 -47.16 -41.29
N THR A 52 10.67 -46.97 -40.08
CA THR A 52 12.08 -46.57 -39.71
C THR A 52 12.66 -45.16 -40.00
N PRO A 53 13.59 -44.59 -39.16
CA PRO A 53 14.60 -45.23 -38.28
C PRO A 53 14.63 -44.85 -36.78
N HIS A 54 15.57 -45.46 -36.03
CA HIS A 54 15.67 -45.45 -34.54
C HIS A 54 16.59 -44.36 -33.95
N PRO A 55 16.23 -43.78 -32.78
CA PRO A 55 17.17 -43.09 -31.90
C PRO A 55 17.43 -43.83 -30.56
N HIS A 56 18.55 -43.44 -29.94
CA HIS A 56 19.22 -43.89 -28.71
C HIS A 56 18.41 -44.52 -27.56
N ARG A 57 19.04 -45.50 -26.88
CA ARG A 57 18.54 -46.16 -25.66
C ARG A 57 18.30 -45.16 -24.52
N SER A 58 17.04 -44.94 -24.18
CA SER A 58 16.62 -44.16 -23.00
C SER A 58 16.97 -44.87 -21.68
N LYS A 59 17.36 -44.10 -20.66
CA LYS A 59 17.54 -44.59 -19.27
C LYS A 59 16.25 -45.25 -18.79
N ARG A 60 16.28 -46.53 -18.39
CA ARG A 60 15.09 -47.28 -17.94
C ARG A 60 14.52 -46.69 -16.65
N VAL A 61 13.41 -45.95 -16.77
CA VAL A 61 12.53 -45.60 -15.64
C VAL A 61 11.34 -46.56 -15.66
N SER A 62 11.26 -47.47 -14.68
CA SER A 62 10.26 -48.56 -14.63
C SER A 62 8.86 -48.12 -14.19
N THR A 63 8.71 -46.94 -13.58
CA THR A 63 7.42 -46.44 -13.07
C THR A 63 6.60 -45.76 -14.16
N ALA A 64 5.33 -46.16 -14.31
CA ALA A 64 4.40 -45.53 -15.24
C ALA A 64 3.99 -44.14 -14.73
N CYS A 65 3.83 -43.17 -15.65
CA CYS A 65 3.42 -41.82 -15.27
C CYS A 65 1.97 -41.75 -14.81
N ASP A 66 1.63 -40.72 -14.03
CA ASP A 66 0.30 -40.57 -13.42
C ASP A 66 -0.83 -40.48 -14.45
N PHE A 67 -0.58 -39.80 -15.57
CA PHE A 67 -1.56 -39.70 -16.66
C PHE A 67 -1.91 -41.06 -17.27
N CYS A 68 -0.90 -41.87 -17.60
CA CYS A 68 -1.08 -43.24 -18.10
C CYS A 68 -1.72 -44.14 -17.05
N ARG A 69 -1.29 -44.02 -15.78
CA ARG A 69 -1.83 -44.78 -14.64
C ARG A 69 -3.32 -44.49 -14.42
N LYS A 70 -3.70 -43.21 -14.30
CA LYS A 70 -5.10 -42.76 -14.12
C LYS A 70 -6.00 -43.21 -15.30
N ARG A 71 -5.50 -43.12 -16.53
CA ARG A 71 -6.26 -43.55 -17.74
C ARG A 71 -6.12 -45.04 -18.08
N LYS A 72 -5.46 -45.85 -17.24
CA LYS A 72 -5.18 -47.29 -17.44
C LYS A 72 -4.55 -47.61 -18.82
N LYS A 73 -3.78 -46.68 -19.40
CA LYS A 73 -3.08 -46.86 -20.69
C LYS A 73 -1.62 -47.26 -20.46
N LYS A 74 -1.06 -48.09 -21.34
CA LYS A 74 0.33 -48.54 -21.27
C LYS A 74 1.29 -47.36 -21.51
N CYS A 75 2.07 -47.02 -20.50
CA CYS A 75 3.19 -46.07 -20.61
C CYS A 75 4.31 -46.72 -21.44
N ASP A 76 4.90 -46.00 -22.39
CA ASP A 76 6.07 -46.45 -23.17
C ASP A 76 7.41 -45.96 -22.57
N PHE A 77 7.34 -45.28 -21.42
CA PHE A 77 8.47 -44.83 -20.59
C PHE A 77 9.48 -43.89 -21.26
N ARG A 78 9.18 -43.38 -22.47
CA ARG A 78 10.01 -42.36 -23.13
C ARG A 78 10.22 -41.14 -22.24
N TYR A 79 11.38 -40.52 -22.42
CA TYR A 79 11.87 -39.39 -21.64
C TYR A 79 12.07 -38.18 -22.57
N PRO A 80 11.76 -36.95 -22.15
CA PRO A 80 11.17 -36.57 -20.86
C PRO A 80 9.66 -36.90 -20.76
N ASN A 81 8.95 -36.99 -21.89
CA ASN A 81 7.53 -37.33 -21.93
C ASN A 81 7.30 -38.68 -22.64
N CYS A 82 6.37 -39.49 -22.09
CA CYS A 82 5.94 -40.73 -22.73
C CYS A 82 5.05 -40.39 -23.95
N SER A 83 5.04 -41.21 -25.02
CA SER A 83 4.29 -40.88 -26.25
C SER A 83 2.77 -40.83 -26.08
N ALA A 84 2.23 -41.31 -24.95
CA ALA A 84 0.82 -41.10 -24.58
C ALA A 84 0.57 -39.73 -23.92
N CYS A 85 1.54 -39.19 -23.16
CA CYS A 85 1.50 -37.83 -22.62
C CYS A 85 1.70 -36.80 -23.74
N SER A 86 2.73 -36.96 -24.59
CA SER A 86 3.05 -36.01 -25.65
C SER A 86 1.90 -35.82 -26.64
N ARG A 87 1.23 -36.91 -27.05
CA ARG A 87 0.05 -36.85 -27.94
C ARG A 87 -1.20 -36.26 -27.28
N ALA A 88 -1.22 -36.14 -25.96
CA ALA A 88 -2.34 -35.56 -25.23
C ALA A 88 -2.06 -34.14 -24.72
N GLY A 89 -0.91 -33.54 -25.08
CA GLY A 89 -0.54 -32.19 -24.64
C GLY A 89 -0.27 -32.05 -23.14
N VAL A 90 -0.08 -33.15 -22.41
CA VAL A 90 0.05 -33.13 -20.93
C VAL A 90 1.47 -33.49 -20.48
N ARG A 91 1.93 -32.86 -19.39
CA ARG A 91 3.25 -33.14 -18.80
C ARG A 91 3.29 -34.53 -18.15
N CYS A 92 4.39 -35.25 -18.36
CA CYS A 92 4.60 -36.60 -17.83
C CYS A 92 5.12 -36.54 -16.38
N THR A 93 4.23 -36.70 -15.39
CA THR A 93 4.59 -36.74 -13.97
C THR A 93 4.66 -38.16 -13.40
N ILE A 94 5.46 -38.38 -12.36
CA ILE A 94 5.63 -39.64 -11.64
C ILE A 94 5.12 -39.44 -10.19
N PRO A 95 4.40 -40.41 -9.60
CA PRO A 95 4.03 -40.34 -8.19
C PRO A 95 5.27 -40.33 -7.27
N PRO A 96 5.22 -39.63 -6.13
CA PRO A 96 6.35 -39.56 -5.20
C PRO A 96 6.71 -40.94 -4.62
N PRO A 97 8.01 -41.23 -4.42
CA PRO A 97 8.47 -42.48 -3.82
C PRO A 97 8.36 -42.42 -2.28
N GLY A 98 7.24 -42.89 -1.73
CA GLY A 98 7.07 -43.18 -0.30
C GLY A 98 6.05 -42.29 0.43
N PRO A 99 5.61 -42.70 1.64
CA PRO A 99 4.47 -42.10 2.33
C PRO A 99 4.76 -40.82 3.13
N GLN A 100 6.00 -40.28 3.10
CA GLN A 100 6.43 -39.15 3.94
C GLN A 100 6.89 -37.89 3.16
N VAL A 101 6.63 -37.82 1.85
CA VAL A 101 6.95 -36.64 1.03
C VAL A 101 5.67 -36.08 0.41
N ALA A 102 5.60 -34.75 0.28
CA ALA A 102 4.39 -33.99 -0.06
C ALA A 102 3.59 -34.54 -1.26
N SER A 103 2.26 -34.35 -1.21
CA SER A 103 1.25 -34.97 -2.08
C SER A 103 1.24 -34.54 -3.55
N ALA A 104 2.32 -33.94 -4.06
CA ALA A 104 2.42 -33.43 -5.42
C ALA A 104 3.12 -34.44 -6.37
N SER A 105 2.52 -34.68 -7.54
CA SER A 105 3.13 -35.48 -8.60
C SER A 105 4.34 -34.75 -9.20
N VAL A 106 5.50 -35.40 -9.22
CA VAL A 106 6.79 -34.82 -9.61
C VAL A 106 7.00 -34.94 -11.13
N PRO A 107 7.36 -33.87 -11.87
CA PRO A 107 7.75 -33.97 -13.27
C PRO A 107 8.91 -34.94 -13.51
N ARG A 108 8.81 -35.77 -14.56
CA ARG A 108 9.82 -36.80 -14.89
C ARG A 108 11.22 -36.23 -15.13
N ASP A 109 11.30 -34.97 -15.56
CA ASP A 109 12.52 -34.19 -15.83
C ASP A 109 13.15 -33.53 -14.59
N GLN A 110 12.44 -33.44 -13.46
CA GLN A 110 12.88 -32.63 -12.30
C GLN A 110 14.24 -33.06 -11.74
N LEU A 111 14.59 -34.35 -11.73
CA LEU A 111 15.89 -34.81 -11.26
C LEU A 111 17.04 -34.30 -12.16
N GLU A 112 16.84 -34.27 -13.48
CA GLU A 112 17.83 -33.72 -14.41
C GLU A 112 17.92 -32.20 -14.31
N THR A 113 16.78 -31.51 -14.13
CA THR A 113 16.76 -30.07 -13.84
C THR A 113 17.55 -29.74 -12.58
N LEU A 114 17.34 -30.50 -11.50
CA LEU A 114 18.07 -30.34 -10.23
C LEU A 114 19.56 -30.67 -10.40
N GLN A 115 19.91 -31.75 -11.10
CA GLN A 115 21.32 -32.09 -11.38
C GLN A 115 22.02 -31.05 -12.25
N ASN A 116 21.33 -30.45 -13.23
CA ASN A 116 21.85 -29.33 -14.02
C ASN A 116 22.01 -28.07 -13.16
N ARG A 117 21.06 -27.79 -12.25
CA ARG A 117 21.13 -26.64 -11.34
C ARG A 117 22.24 -26.79 -10.29
N VAL A 118 22.45 -27.99 -9.76
CA VAL A 118 23.59 -28.33 -8.88
C VAL A 118 24.90 -28.14 -9.64
N ARG A 119 25.07 -28.75 -10.82
CA ARG A 119 26.29 -28.55 -11.65
C ARG A 119 26.56 -27.08 -11.97
N TRP A 120 25.53 -26.26 -12.17
CA TRP A 120 25.67 -24.81 -12.34
C TRP A 120 26.11 -24.11 -11.04
N LEU A 121 25.54 -24.47 -9.88
CA LEU A 121 25.95 -23.93 -8.57
C LEU A 121 27.39 -24.31 -8.21
N GLU A 122 27.79 -25.55 -8.47
CA GLU A 122 29.16 -26.06 -8.26
C GLU A 122 30.17 -25.32 -9.15
N ASP A 123 29.81 -25.06 -10.41
CA ASP A 123 30.64 -24.29 -11.33
C ASP A 123 30.72 -22.79 -10.96
N VAL A 124 29.63 -22.19 -10.46
CA VAL A 124 29.64 -20.84 -9.88
C VAL A 124 30.54 -20.77 -8.64
N LEU A 125 30.43 -21.75 -7.73
CA LEU A 125 31.27 -21.84 -6.53
C LEU A 125 32.75 -21.93 -6.91
N ARG A 126 33.09 -22.85 -7.84
CA ARG A 126 34.45 -23.03 -8.37
C ARG A 126 34.98 -21.76 -9.03
N ARG A 127 34.15 -21.06 -9.82
CA ARG A 127 34.55 -19.79 -10.47
C ARG A 127 34.72 -18.62 -9.50
N LYS A 128 34.04 -18.61 -8.35
CA LYS A 128 34.07 -17.51 -7.38
C LYS A 128 35.04 -17.71 -6.21
N THR A 129 35.29 -18.96 -5.80
CA THR A 129 36.12 -19.29 -4.63
C THR A 129 37.32 -20.17 -4.95
N GLY A 130 37.43 -20.71 -6.18
CA GLY A 130 38.44 -21.71 -6.55
C GLY A 130 38.17 -23.12 -6.02
N ILE A 131 37.21 -23.30 -5.09
CA ILE A 131 36.95 -24.58 -4.43
C ILE A 131 36.04 -25.46 -5.31
N SER A 132 36.51 -26.67 -5.65
CA SER A 132 35.66 -27.69 -6.29
C SER A 132 35.01 -28.60 -5.25
N VAL A 133 33.69 -28.76 -5.37
CA VAL A 133 32.85 -29.58 -4.47
C VAL A 133 32.16 -30.76 -5.16
N THR A 134 32.38 -30.94 -6.47
CA THR A 134 31.76 -31.98 -7.33
C THR A 134 31.84 -33.41 -6.79
N ASP A 135 32.87 -33.71 -6.01
CA ASP A 135 33.19 -35.04 -5.49
C ASP A 135 33.11 -35.10 -3.95
N ARG A 136 32.58 -34.05 -3.29
CA ARG A 136 32.50 -33.95 -1.83
C ARG A 136 31.09 -34.34 -1.32
N PRO A 137 30.98 -35.17 -0.27
CA PRO A 137 29.69 -35.46 0.36
C PRO A 137 28.97 -34.20 0.86
N THR A 138 27.64 -34.17 0.74
CA THR A 138 26.82 -33.08 1.27
C THR A 138 27.00 -32.97 2.79
N GLY A 139 27.40 -31.79 3.28
CA GLY A 139 27.71 -31.56 4.69
C GLY A 139 29.19 -31.71 5.07
N SER A 140 30.09 -32.04 4.12
CA SER A 140 31.54 -31.96 4.36
C SER A 140 32.01 -30.53 4.59
N ALA A 141 32.86 -30.33 5.60
CA ALA A 141 33.51 -29.04 5.83
C ALA A 141 34.40 -28.63 4.63
N LEU A 142 34.41 -27.34 4.31
CA LEU A 142 35.27 -26.77 3.28
C LEU A 142 36.42 -26.02 3.96
N GLU A 143 37.55 -26.71 4.14
CA GLU A 143 38.81 -26.04 4.47
C GLU A 143 39.40 -25.42 3.21
N GLY A 144 39.62 -24.10 3.25
CA GLY A 144 40.27 -23.32 2.20
C GLY A 144 40.39 -21.86 2.63
N GLU A 145 41.52 -21.22 2.33
CA GLU A 145 41.78 -19.79 2.61
C GLU A 145 41.05 -18.89 1.59
N GLY A 146 39.73 -19.01 1.54
CA GLY A 146 38.84 -18.11 0.83
C GLY A 146 38.12 -17.20 1.81
N ASP A 147 38.15 -15.90 1.55
CA ASP A 147 37.47 -14.86 2.34
C ASP A 147 35.99 -15.25 2.63
N PRO A 148 35.61 -15.48 3.90
CA PRO A 148 34.24 -15.86 4.27
C PRO A 148 33.19 -14.77 4.00
N ASP A 149 33.62 -13.50 3.89
CA ASP A 149 32.76 -12.34 4.10
C ASP A 149 32.22 -11.70 2.80
N TRP A 150 32.47 -12.30 1.62
CA TRP A 150 32.06 -11.74 0.32
C TRP A 150 30.53 -11.51 0.14
N TRP A 151 29.70 -12.07 1.02
CA TRP A 151 28.24 -11.99 0.96
C TRP A 151 27.56 -11.48 2.25
N TYR A 152 28.33 -11.10 3.28
CA TYR A 152 27.81 -10.53 4.51
C TYR A 152 28.67 -9.36 4.98
N GLN A 153 28.21 -8.13 4.74
CA GLN A 153 28.69 -6.95 5.46
C GLN A 153 27.52 -6.19 6.08
N VAL A 154 27.39 -6.34 7.40
CA VAL A 154 26.77 -5.33 8.28
C VAL A 154 27.94 -4.53 8.88
N PRO A 155 27.86 -3.19 9.03
CA PRO A 155 29.05 -2.40 9.35
C PRO A 155 29.74 -2.78 10.67
N ASN A 156 31.05 -3.01 10.61
CA ASN A 156 31.92 -3.19 11.77
C ASN A 156 32.05 -1.88 12.56
N MET A 157 31.26 -1.78 13.64
CA MET A 157 31.45 -0.82 14.73
C MET A 157 31.38 -1.60 16.04
N LEU A 158 32.46 -2.31 16.40
CA LEU A 158 32.92 -2.59 17.78
C LEU A 158 34.08 -3.61 17.78
N MET A 159 35.11 -3.32 18.59
CA MET A 159 36.28 -4.14 18.91
C MET A 159 37.37 -4.23 17.82
N ASP A 160 38.35 -3.32 17.92
CA ASP A 160 39.73 -3.64 17.56
C ASP A 160 40.60 -3.46 18.83
N HIS A 161 41.25 -4.54 19.26
CA HIS A 161 42.68 -4.60 19.59
C HIS A 161 43.07 -5.82 20.45
N GLU A 162 44.19 -6.38 20.04
CA GLU A 162 44.87 -7.58 20.47
C GLU A 162 45.38 -7.54 21.94
N SER A 163 45.51 -8.70 22.58
CA SER A 163 46.80 -9.43 22.63
C SER A 163 46.88 -10.49 23.74
N ALA A 164 47.75 -11.48 23.52
CA ALA A 164 47.86 -12.76 24.22
C ALA A 164 48.12 -12.72 25.75
N ARG A 165 47.67 -13.78 26.46
CA ARG A 165 48.57 -14.73 27.18
C ARG A 165 47.92 -15.97 27.81
N THR A 166 48.49 -17.14 27.50
CA THR A 166 48.67 -18.39 28.30
C THR A 166 47.52 -19.01 29.12
N ARG A 167 47.25 -20.30 28.81
CA ARG A 167 46.56 -21.29 29.67
C ARG A 167 47.31 -21.54 30.99
N PRO A 168 46.64 -22.13 32.00
CA PRO A 168 46.98 -23.52 32.34
C PRO A 168 45.76 -24.48 32.32
N SER A 169 46.05 -25.77 32.58
CA SER A 169 45.15 -26.91 32.41
C SER A 169 44.60 -27.46 33.75
N THR A 170 43.64 -28.38 33.67
CA THR A 170 43.11 -29.25 34.75
C THR A 170 42.22 -28.55 35.81
N THR A 171 41.29 -29.20 36.51
CA THR A 171 40.96 -30.63 36.69
C THR A 171 39.44 -30.88 36.61
N VAL A 172 39.03 -32.10 36.26
CA VAL A 172 37.66 -32.61 36.52
C VAL A 172 37.69 -33.33 37.86
N ALA A 173 36.84 -32.92 38.81
CA ALA A 173 36.64 -33.61 40.08
C ALA A 173 35.16 -33.98 40.22
N ALA A 174 34.87 -35.28 40.27
CA ALA A 174 33.53 -35.79 40.52
C ALA A 174 33.29 -35.90 42.03
N SER A 175 32.07 -35.59 42.47
CA SER A 175 31.53 -36.05 43.75
C SER A 175 30.07 -36.48 43.58
N SER A 176 29.78 -37.67 44.11
CA SER A 176 28.52 -38.40 43.99
C SER A 176 27.72 -38.30 45.33
N PRO A 177 26.71 -39.15 45.59
CA PRO A 177 25.40 -39.20 44.96
C PRO A 177 24.24 -39.04 45.98
N GLY A 178 23.05 -38.65 45.53
CA GLY A 178 21.85 -38.58 46.39
C GLY A 178 20.55 -38.90 45.66
N HIS A 179 19.96 -40.03 46.03
CA HIS A 179 18.62 -40.53 45.62
C HIS A 179 18.39 -40.90 44.14
N SER A 180 18.22 -42.19 43.90
CA SER A 180 17.58 -42.74 42.70
C SER A 180 16.07 -42.45 42.71
N PRO A 181 15.48 -41.99 41.60
CA PRO A 181 14.10 -42.32 41.26
C PRO A 181 14.04 -43.71 40.60
N ALA A 182 12.85 -44.30 40.62
CA ALA A 182 12.56 -45.55 39.91
C ALA A 182 12.73 -45.39 38.39
N VAL A 183 12.81 -46.52 37.68
CA VAL A 183 12.75 -46.56 36.20
C VAL A 183 11.37 -46.06 35.75
N GLY A 184 11.28 -44.76 35.49
CA GLY A 184 10.13 -44.15 34.84
C GLY A 184 10.02 -44.63 33.40
N THR A 185 8.79 -44.70 32.88
CA THR A 185 8.47 -45.13 31.51
C THR A 185 8.84 -44.12 30.42
N GLU A 186 9.60 -43.07 30.76
CA GLU A 186 9.94 -41.96 29.88
C GLU A 186 11.45 -41.92 29.65
N LEU A 187 11.83 -41.84 28.36
CA LEU A 187 13.22 -41.63 27.97
C LEU A 187 13.66 -40.22 28.41
N PRO A 188 14.86 -40.05 29.00
CA PRO A 188 15.33 -38.74 29.41
C PRO A 188 15.43 -37.80 28.20
N ASN A 189 14.83 -36.62 28.32
CA ASN A 189 14.84 -35.63 27.25
C ASN A 189 16.26 -35.07 27.08
N VAL A 190 16.97 -35.58 26.08
CA VAL A 190 18.34 -35.17 25.72
C VAL A 190 18.44 -33.65 25.51
N GLY A 191 17.37 -33.00 25.05
CA GLY A 191 17.29 -31.55 24.91
C GLY A 191 17.29 -30.78 26.24
N GLU A 192 16.84 -31.38 27.35
CA GLU A 192 16.89 -30.78 28.68
C GLU A 192 18.28 -30.93 29.32
N ILE A 193 18.93 -32.09 29.10
CA ILE A 193 20.32 -32.32 29.53
C ILE A 193 21.27 -31.32 28.85
N PHE A 194 21.11 -31.09 27.54
CA PHE A 194 21.91 -30.08 26.84
C PHE A 194 21.54 -28.65 27.23
N ARG A 195 20.25 -28.35 27.50
CA ARG A 195 19.82 -27.02 27.96
C ARG A 195 20.56 -26.61 29.23
N ASP A 196 20.56 -27.47 30.24
CA ASP A 196 21.23 -27.22 31.52
C ASP A 196 22.76 -27.06 31.36
N GLN A 197 23.39 -27.79 30.43
CA GLN A 197 24.83 -27.66 30.15
C GLN A 197 25.22 -26.43 29.31
N LEU A 198 24.30 -25.89 28.50
CA LEU A 198 24.53 -24.69 27.67
C LEU A 198 24.15 -23.39 28.40
N GLU A 199 23.04 -23.38 29.15
CA GLU A 199 22.54 -22.18 29.85
C GLU A 199 23.39 -21.83 31.09
N ASN A 200 24.03 -22.81 31.74
CA ASN A 200 24.97 -22.58 32.83
C ASN A 200 26.34 -21.97 32.39
N ARG A 201 26.53 -21.63 31.11
CA ARG A 201 27.69 -20.86 30.63
C ARG A 201 27.55 -19.35 30.91
N ARG A 202 27.46 -18.95 32.18
CA ARG A 202 27.45 -17.54 32.61
C ARG A 202 28.79 -17.10 33.23
N PRO A 203 29.66 -16.38 32.50
CA PRO A 203 30.69 -15.55 33.11
C PRO A 203 30.05 -14.20 33.50
N SER A 204 29.74 -14.04 34.78
CA SER A 204 29.32 -12.75 35.35
C SER A 204 30.51 -11.81 35.50
N LEU A 205 30.64 -10.84 34.60
CA LEU A 205 31.39 -9.60 34.84
C LEU A 205 30.55 -8.41 34.38
N ALA A 206 30.08 -7.62 35.34
CA ALA A 206 29.55 -6.29 35.04
C ALA A 206 30.69 -5.44 34.44
N ARG A 207 30.48 -4.86 33.27
CA ARG A 207 31.41 -3.87 32.73
C ARG A 207 31.45 -2.69 33.70
N SER A 208 32.65 -2.18 34.03
CA SER A 208 32.75 -1.00 34.91
C SER A 208 32.07 0.20 34.26
N VAL A 209 31.24 0.89 35.05
CA VAL A 209 30.63 2.17 34.67
C VAL A 209 31.75 3.19 34.44
N THR A 210 31.81 3.85 33.27
CA THR A 210 32.71 4.99 33.02
C THR A 210 32.14 6.34 33.48
N SER A 211 30.81 6.46 33.59
CA SER A 211 30.11 7.64 34.12
C SER A 211 28.77 7.25 34.76
N ALA A 212 28.44 7.79 35.93
CA ALA A 212 27.17 7.51 36.61
C ALA A 212 25.95 7.84 35.71
N PRO A 213 24.89 7.01 35.69
CA PRO A 213 23.75 7.20 34.78
C PRO A 213 22.93 8.45 35.13
N HIS A 214 22.40 9.14 34.12
CA HIS A 214 21.67 10.40 34.33
C HIS A 214 20.30 10.18 34.98
N VAL A 215 20.10 10.72 36.19
CA VAL A 215 18.81 10.64 36.91
C VAL A 215 17.95 11.88 36.64
N LEU A 216 17.17 11.84 35.55
CA LEU A 216 16.12 12.84 35.29
C LEU A 216 15.01 12.80 36.35
N ARG A 217 14.45 13.97 36.68
CA ARG A 217 13.34 14.15 37.64
C ARG A 217 12.37 15.20 37.12
N LEU A 218 11.06 15.05 37.42
CA LEU A 218 10.06 16.07 37.10
C LEU A 218 10.13 17.22 38.12
N ALA A 219 9.52 18.37 37.80
CA ALA A 219 9.70 19.62 38.54
C ALA A 219 9.27 19.53 40.02
N SER A 220 8.30 18.66 40.34
CA SER A 220 7.92 18.34 41.72
C SER A 220 7.59 16.85 41.85
N LEU A 221 7.60 16.34 43.09
CA LEU A 221 7.14 14.98 43.40
C LEU A 221 5.65 14.80 43.08
N GLU A 222 4.83 15.82 43.37
CA GLU A 222 3.40 15.81 43.05
C GLU A 222 3.15 15.69 41.54
N ASP A 223 3.90 16.43 40.72
CA ASP A 223 3.81 16.32 39.26
C ASP A 223 4.23 14.92 38.77
N ALA A 224 5.27 14.34 39.38
CA ALA A 224 5.74 13.00 39.06
C ALA A 224 4.74 11.90 39.43
N GLU A 225 4.12 11.95 40.61
CA GLU A 225 3.08 11.00 41.03
C GLU A 225 1.81 11.12 40.18
N ARG A 226 1.43 12.36 39.82
CA ARG A 226 0.28 12.64 38.95
C ARG A 226 0.53 12.14 37.52
N VAL A 227 1.72 12.35 36.96
CA VAL A 227 2.11 11.81 35.64
C VAL A 227 2.19 10.27 35.69
N ALA A 228 2.85 9.69 36.69
CA ALA A 228 2.92 8.23 36.85
C ALA A 228 1.52 7.59 36.94
N SER A 229 0.57 8.22 37.64
CA SER A 229 -0.80 7.74 37.72
C SER A 229 -1.48 7.64 36.34
N GLN A 230 -1.21 8.56 35.40
CA GLN A 230 -1.75 8.50 34.03
C GLN A 230 -1.29 7.26 33.25
N TYR A 231 -0.10 6.72 33.53
CA TYR A 231 0.31 5.43 32.98
C TYR A 231 -0.53 4.29 33.56
N PHE A 232 -0.65 4.19 34.89
CA PHE A 232 -1.35 3.10 35.54
C PHE A 232 -2.86 3.11 35.26
N ASP A 233 -3.49 4.31 35.30
CA ASP A 233 -4.91 4.53 35.03
C ASP A 233 -5.28 4.49 33.52
N GLY A 234 -4.31 4.20 32.65
CA GLY A 234 -4.49 4.16 31.21
C GLY A 234 -3.96 2.88 30.56
N ILE A 235 -2.65 2.67 30.61
CA ILE A 235 -1.95 1.53 30.00
C ILE A 235 -1.75 0.38 31.00
N GLY A 236 -1.55 0.69 32.29
CA GLY A 236 -1.40 -0.31 33.35
C GLY A 236 -2.59 -1.25 33.48
N TYR A 237 -3.83 -0.76 33.31
CA TYR A 237 -5.04 -1.61 33.24
C TYR A 237 -4.99 -2.67 32.13
N GLN A 238 -4.29 -2.43 31.03
CA GLN A 238 -4.20 -3.35 29.89
C GLN A 238 -2.98 -4.29 29.97
N TYR A 239 -1.93 -3.83 30.66
CA TYR A 239 -0.63 -4.50 30.75
C TYR A 239 -0.06 -4.38 32.19
N PRO A 240 -0.60 -5.11 33.18
CA PRO A 240 -0.34 -4.92 34.61
C PRO A 240 1.02 -5.49 35.08
N PHE A 241 2.06 -5.44 34.25
CA PHE A 241 3.39 -6.00 34.56
C PHE A 241 4.24 -5.11 35.49
N LEU A 242 3.74 -3.92 35.86
CA LEU A 242 4.31 -3.05 36.89
C LEU A 242 3.35 -2.98 38.09
N HIS A 243 3.90 -3.12 39.30
CA HIS A 243 3.15 -2.95 40.55
C HIS A 243 3.14 -1.46 40.92
N ARG A 244 1.94 -0.87 41.08
CA ARG A 244 1.79 0.58 41.31
C ARG A 244 2.44 1.04 42.62
N PRO A 245 2.22 0.42 43.79
CA PRO A 245 2.87 0.81 45.04
C PRO A 245 4.39 0.80 44.97
N ASP A 246 4.99 -0.26 44.42
CA ASP A 246 6.44 -0.37 44.31
C ASP A 246 7.01 0.72 43.40
N PHE A 247 6.36 0.98 42.26
CA PHE A 247 6.77 2.04 41.34
C PHE A 247 6.73 3.42 42.01
N VAL A 248 5.63 3.74 42.71
CA VAL A 248 5.48 5.01 43.42
C VAL A 248 6.48 5.13 44.57
N ALA A 249 6.77 4.05 45.29
CA ALA A 249 7.80 4.02 46.33
C ALA A 249 9.20 4.29 45.74
N GLN A 250 9.56 3.68 44.62
CA GLN A 250 10.85 3.96 43.95
C GLN A 250 10.91 5.38 43.39
N LEU A 251 9.82 5.89 42.79
CA LEU A 251 9.70 7.27 42.31
C LEU A 251 9.93 8.28 43.45
N ARG A 252 9.35 8.04 44.64
CA ARG A 252 9.58 8.87 45.85
C ARG A 252 11.06 8.88 46.25
N ARG A 253 11.71 7.72 46.27
CA ARG A 253 13.15 7.59 46.61
C ARG A 253 14.05 8.32 45.60
N ILE A 254 13.76 8.17 44.30
CA ILE A 254 14.45 8.91 43.23
C ILE A 254 14.31 10.42 43.46
N HIS A 255 13.10 10.92 43.73
CA HIS A 255 12.85 12.33 44.02
C HIS A 255 13.48 12.83 45.34
N ALA A 256 13.65 11.96 46.34
CA ALA A 256 14.39 12.25 47.57
C ALA A 256 15.93 12.32 47.38
N GLY A 257 16.43 12.06 46.16
CA GLY A 257 17.85 12.14 45.81
C GLY A 257 18.57 10.79 45.74
N GLU A 258 17.89 9.68 46.07
CA GLU A 258 18.50 8.35 45.99
C GLU A 258 18.77 7.94 44.53
N ILE A 259 19.82 7.14 44.33
CA ILE A 259 20.17 6.53 43.06
C ILE A 259 19.85 5.03 43.17
N PRO A 260 18.76 4.54 42.54
CA PRO A 260 18.36 3.14 42.62
C PRO A 260 19.19 2.27 41.64
N SER A 261 18.91 0.96 41.62
CA SER A 261 19.56 0.05 40.66
C SER A 261 19.23 0.42 39.20
N PRO A 262 20.10 0.05 38.22
CA PRO A 262 19.86 0.36 36.81
C PRO A 262 18.52 -0.14 36.26
N GLU A 263 18.04 -1.30 36.73
CA GLU A 263 16.72 -1.87 36.40
C GLU A 263 15.57 -0.94 36.81
N VAL A 264 15.61 -0.44 38.04
CA VAL A 264 14.60 0.49 38.57
C VAL A 264 14.68 1.83 37.85
N LEU A 265 15.89 2.33 37.58
CA LEU A 265 16.11 3.60 36.90
C LEU A 265 15.59 3.56 35.44
N SER A 266 15.92 2.49 34.70
CA SER A 266 15.41 2.27 33.34
C SER A 266 13.89 2.18 33.32
N THR A 267 13.30 1.39 34.23
CA THR A 267 11.84 1.24 34.39
C THR A 267 11.16 2.56 34.71
N TYR A 268 11.71 3.35 35.63
CA TYR A 268 11.21 4.68 35.97
C TYR A 268 11.21 5.62 34.76
N HIS A 269 12.37 5.77 34.10
CA HIS A 269 12.50 6.69 32.97
C HIS A 269 11.56 6.36 31.82
N ILE A 270 11.47 5.10 31.41
CA ILE A 270 10.60 4.72 30.28
C ILE A 270 9.11 4.80 30.65
N THR A 271 8.74 4.52 31.90
CA THR A 271 7.35 4.64 32.35
C THR A 271 6.91 6.11 32.37
N ILE A 272 7.76 7.03 32.85
CA ILE A 272 7.51 8.47 32.77
C ILE A 272 7.49 8.95 31.31
N ALA A 273 8.37 8.46 30.44
CA ALA A 273 8.33 8.78 29.01
C ALA A 273 6.99 8.40 28.34
N ILE A 274 6.47 7.20 28.64
CA ILE A 274 5.16 6.74 28.15
C ILE A 274 4.03 7.57 28.76
N ALA A 275 4.08 7.85 30.07
CA ALA A 275 3.08 8.66 30.75
C ALA A 275 2.96 10.08 30.15
N LEU A 276 4.08 10.73 29.87
CA LEU A 276 4.12 12.04 29.20
C LEU A 276 3.51 11.97 27.79
N ARG A 277 3.77 10.91 27.01
CA ARG A 277 3.13 10.68 25.69
C ARG A 277 1.62 10.37 25.75
N ILE A 278 1.09 9.94 26.89
CA ILE A 278 -0.36 9.80 27.09
C ILE A 278 -1.00 11.18 27.33
N ARG A 279 -0.28 12.07 28.02
CA ARG A 279 -0.77 13.39 28.43
C ARG A 279 -0.67 14.47 27.35
N ASP A 280 0.46 14.54 26.66
CA ASP A 280 0.85 15.71 25.86
C ASP A 280 1.15 15.36 24.40
N ALA A 281 0.97 16.35 23.52
CA ALA A 281 1.42 16.30 22.13
C ALA A 281 2.90 16.72 22.02
N ASP A 282 3.43 17.53 22.94
CA ASP A 282 4.87 17.86 22.95
C ASP A 282 5.70 16.60 23.23
N SER A 283 6.51 16.22 22.25
CA SER A 283 7.37 15.05 22.32
C SER A 283 8.68 15.28 23.07
N THR A 284 9.05 16.53 23.34
CA THR A 284 10.41 16.93 23.74
C THR A 284 10.82 16.30 25.07
N GLN A 285 10.06 16.55 26.14
CA GLN A 285 10.37 16.01 27.46
C GLN A 285 10.26 14.47 27.49
N ALA A 286 9.23 13.90 26.86
CA ALA A 286 9.08 12.44 26.77
C ALA A 286 10.27 11.75 26.08
N ASN A 287 10.81 12.36 25.01
CA ASN A 287 11.97 11.83 24.30
C ASN A 287 13.26 11.93 25.15
N GLN A 288 13.41 12.92 26.03
CA GLN A 288 14.52 13.00 26.97
C GLN A 288 14.49 11.86 27.99
N TYR A 289 13.32 11.60 28.60
CA TYR A 289 13.12 10.46 29.50
C TYR A 289 13.37 9.12 28.79
N TYR A 290 12.90 8.97 27.54
CA TYR A 290 13.23 7.77 26.76
C TYR A 290 14.73 7.60 26.55
N ARG A 291 15.47 8.66 26.18
CA ARG A 291 16.94 8.61 26.02
C ARG A 291 17.64 8.18 27.32
N ALA A 292 17.28 8.74 28.47
CA ALA A 292 17.84 8.33 29.76
C ALA A 292 17.58 6.85 30.09
N SER A 293 16.40 6.32 29.72
CA SER A 293 16.11 4.88 29.88
C SER A 293 17.05 3.98 29.06
N GLN A 294 17.55 4.44 27.90
CA GLN A 294 18.46 3.68 27.05
C GLN A 294 19.88 3.56 27.63
N GLU A 295 20.32 4.51 28.46
CA GLU A 295 21.63 4.44 29.15
C GLU A 295 21.70 3.25 30.12
N THR A 296 20.56 2.94 30.75
CA THR A 296 20.43 1.92 31.80
C THR A 296 19.80 0.62 31.31
N LEU A 297 19.13 0.61 30.16
CA LEU A 297 18.48 -0.57 29.58
C LEU A 297 19.44 -1.78 29.39
N PRO A 298 20.67 -1.64 28.85
CA PRO A 298 21.57 -2.80 28.68
C PRO A 298 21.87 -3.53 29.99
N TRP A 299 21.98 -2.79 31.10
CA TRP A 299 22.19 -3.32 32.44
C TRP A 299 20.97 -4.09 32.93
N SER A 300 19.78 -3.54 32.69
CA SER A 300 18.52 -4.22 33.00
C SER A 300 18.28 -5.49 32.20
N LEU A 301 18.95 -5.67 31.05
CA LEU A 301 18.86 -6.88 30.23
C LEU A 301 19.95 -7.91 30.59
N GLN A 302 21.01 -7.51 31.29
CA GLN A 302 22.20 -8.34 31.54
C GLN A 302 21.91 -9.61 32.36
N ASN A 303 20.99 -9.55 33.31
CA ASN A 303 20.69 -10.68 34.20
C ASN A 303 19.79 -11.75 33.56
N GLU A 304 19.14 -11.41 32.44
CA GLU A 304 18.13 -12.22 31.74
C GLU A 304 17.05 -12.77 32.70
N ASP A 305 16.45 -11.88 33.48
CA ASP A 305 15.50 -12.20 34.55
C ASP A 305 14.11 -11.58 34.31
N LEU A 306 13.27 -11.55 35.35
CA LEU A 306 11.95 -10.92 35.27
C LEU A 306 12.04 -9.39 35.08
N SER A 307 13.09 -8.72 35.59
CA SER A 307 13.34 -7.30 35.33
C SER A 307 13.62 -7.07 33.84
N ALA A 308 14.45 -7.91 33.22
CA ALA A 308 14.73 -7.85 31.78
C ALA A 308 13.45 -8.02 30.93
N VAL A 309 12.56 -8.96 31.27
CA VAL A 309 11.25 -9.10 30.59
C VAL A 309 10.38 -7.85 30.73
N ARG A 310 10.33 -7.25 31.93
CA ARG A 310 9.53 -6.03 32.21
C ARG A 310 10.11 -4.79 31.50
N SER A 311 11.43 -4.72 31.33
CA SER A 311 12.10 -3.68 30.55
C SER A 311 11.85 -3.82 29.04
N LEU A 312 11.88 -5.04 28.49
CA LEU A 312 11.49 -5.27 27.09
C LEU A 312 10.00 -4.99 26.84
N LEU A 313 9.12 -5.31 27.80
CA LEU A 313 7.71 -4.95 27.73
C LEU A 313 7.50 -3.42 27.72
N SER A 314 8.22 -2.70 28.56
CA SER A 314 8.19 -1.24 28.61
C SER A 314 8.68 -0.62 27.29
N LEU A 315 9.74 -1.18 26.70
CA LEU A 315 10.24 -0.79 25.39
C LEU A 315 9.22 -1.06 24.27
N ALA A 316 8.57 -2.23 24.29
CA ALA A 316 7.50 -2.56 23.36
C ALA A 316 6.33 -1.56 23.48
N LEU A 317 5.92 -1.20 24.70
CA LEU A 317 4.90 -0.17 24.91
C LEU A 317 5.31 1.19 24.33
N TRP A 318 6.54 1.66 24.57
CA TRP A 318 7.05 2.91 24.00
C TRP A 318 6.96 2.93 22.47
N THR A 319 7.35 1.84 21.80
CA THR A 319 7.27 1.71 20.32
C THR A 319 5.83 1.72 19.76
N MET A 320 4.79 1.70 20.61
CA MET A 320 3.42 1.97 20.17
C MET A 320 3.14 3.49 20.03
N PHE A 321 3.72 4.30 20.92
CA PHE A 321 3.55 5.76 20.95
C PHE A 321 4.54 6.50 20.05
N SER A 322 5.73 5.94 19.83
CA SER A 322 6.80 6.54 19.03
C SER A 322 7.04 5.79 17.72
N THR A 323 7.24 6.51 16.62
CA THR A 323 7.81 5.96 15.37
C THR A 323 9.33 5.76 15.47
N ASN A 324 9.97 6.40 16.44
CA ASN A 324 11.40 6.28 16.72
C ASN A 324 11.62 5.20 17.79
N GLY A 325 12.33 4.13 17.42
CA GLY A 325 12.68 3.01 18.29
C GLY A 325 12.96 1.73 17.50
N PRO A 326 13.33 0.63 18.19
CA PRO A 326 13.46 -0.67 17.55
C PRO A 326 12.10 -1.21 17.07
N SER A 327 12.11 -2.14 16.13
CA SER A 327 10.90 -2.82 15.68
C SER A 327 10.20 -3.54 16.84
N VAL A 328 8.98 -3.12 17.15
CA VAL A 328 8.12 -3.72 18.19
C VAL A 328 8.00 -5.24 18.04
N TRP A 329 7.96 -5.75 16.81
CA TRP A 329 7.93 -7.18 16.52
C TRP A 329 9.20 -7.91 17.00
N HIS A 330 10.37 -7.31 16.80
CA HIS A 330 11.63 -7.90 17.25
C HIS A 330 11.81 -7.81 18.77
N VAL A 331 11.37 -6.70 19.39
CA VAL A 331 11.35 -6.56 20.86
C VAL A 331 10.48 -7.63 21.50
N LEU A 332 9.24 -7.81 21.02
CA LEU A 332 8.32 -8.83 21.52
C LEU A 332 8.85 -10.25 21.27
N GLY A 333 9.41 -10.52 20.10
CA GLY A 333 10.03 -11.82 19.80
C GLY A 333 11.19 -12.16 20.74
N SER A 334 12.00 -11.18 21.13
CA SER A 334 13.05 -11.38 22.15
C SER A 334 12.48 -11.54 23.55
N ALA A 335 11.47 -10.76 23.92
CA ALA A 335 10.79 -10.89 25.21
C ALA A 335 10.12 -12.26 25.38
N ILE A 336 9.51 -12.82 24.32
CA ILE A 336 8.89 -14.15 24.35
C ILE A 336 9.95 -15.24 24.53
N ARG A 337 11.06 -15.17 23.79
CA ARG A 337 12.17 -16.13 23.98
C ARG A 337 12.71 -16.10 25.41
N LEU A 338 12.92 -14.90 25.97
CA LEU A 338 13.37 -14.72 27.35
C LEU A 338 12.35 -15.21 28.39
N ALA A 339 11.06 -14.89 28.22
CA ALA A 339 10.00 -15.42 29.08
C ALA A 339 9.84 -16.96 28.94
N THR A 340 10.22 -17.51 27.79
CA THR A 340 10.23 -18.95 27.54
C THR A 340 11.41 -19.64 28.22
N SER A 341 12.63 -19.12 28.11
CA SER A 341 13.80 -19.67 28.83
C SER A 341 13.64 -19.58 30.35
N LEU A 342 13.09 -18.47 30.85
CA LEU A 342 12.72 -18.29 32.27
C LEU A 342 11.53 -19.17 32.74
N GLY A 343 10.94 -19.98 31.86
CA GLY A 343 9.83 -20.88 32.20
C GLY A 343 8.53 -20.17 32.60
N LEU A 344 8.36 -18.87 32.29
CA LEU A 344 7.19 -18.08 32.72
C LEU A 344 5.87 -18.54 32.08
N HIS A 345 5.96 -19.30 30.98
CA HIS A 345 4.85 -19.95 30.28
C HIS A 345 4.38 -21.27 30.93
N LYS A 346 5.11 -21.77 31.95
CA LYS A 346 4.84 -23.03 32.64
C LYS A 346 4.38 -22.81 34.08
N VAL A 347 3.74 -23.83 34.66
CA VAL A 347 3.51 -23.90 36.11
C VAL A 347 4.86 -23.93 36.83
N ARG A 348 5.06 -23.05 37.81
CA ARG A 348 6.28 -22.95 38.63
C ARG A 348 5.94 -23.27 40.08
N ASN A 349 6.64 -24.24 40.65
CA ASN A 349 6.50 -24.61 42.06
C ASN A 349 7.70 -24.04 42.84
N GLY A 350 7.46 -23.12 43.78
CA GLY A 350 8.49 -22.68 44.75
C GLY A 350 8.95 -21.22 44.73
N SER A 351 8.06 -20.26 44.47
CA SER A 351 8.30 -18.82 44.70
C SER A 351 7.32 -18.22 45.71
N SER A 352 7.54 -16.99 46.17
CA SER A 352 6.50 -16.28 46.92
C SER A 352 5.28 -16.02 46.02
N VAL A 353 4.09 -15.92 46.60
CA VAL A 353 2.83 -15.63 45.87
C VAL A 353 2.95 -14.33 45.08
N VAL A 354 3.62 -13.32 45.65
CA VAL A 354 3.87 -12.02 45.02
C VAL A 354 4.72 -12.17 43.75
N GLU A 355 5.86 -12.87 43.82
CA GLU A 355 6.73 -13.09 42.66
C GLU A 355 6.06 -13.93 41.57
N GLU A 356 5.30 -14.96 41.97
CA GLU A 356 4.55 -15.82 41.06
C GLU A 356 3.51 -15.01 40.27
N GLU A 357 2.76 -14.15 40.95
CA GLU A 357 1.74 -13.31 40.32
C GLU A 357 2.33 -12.17 39.50
N LEU A 358 3.45 -11.56 39.91
CA LEU A 358 4.18 -10.60 39.07
C LEU A 358 4.72 -11.26 37.79
N ALA A 359 5.23 -12.49 37.89
CA ALA A 359 5.65 -13.28 36.73
C ALA A 359 4.47 -13.59 35.79
N LYS A 360 3.32 -14.03 36.32
CA LYS A 360 2.08 -14.22 35.53
C LYS A 360 1.63 -12.92 34.87
N ARG A 361 1.56 -11.81 35.61
CA ARG A 361 1.18 -10.49 35.08
C ARG A 361 2.10 -10.04 33.94
N ALA A 362 3.40 -10.27 34.05
CA ALA A 362 4.36 -9.99 32.97
C ALA A 362 4.15 -10.89 31.75
N PHE A 363 4.08 -12.22 31.94
CA PHE A 363 3.87 -13.17 30.85
C PHE A 363 2.54 -12.92 30.10
N TRP A 364 1.44 -12.70 30.82
CA TRP A 364 0.14 -12.47 30.19
C TRP A 364 -0.01 -11.07 29.57
N SER A 365 0.72 -10.07 30.08
CA SER A 365 0.87 -8.77 29.37
C SER A 365 1.61 -8.94 28.04
N LEU A 366 2.68 -9.74 28.04
CA LEU A 366 3.45 -10.08 26.84
C LEU A 366 2.62 -10.86 25.82
N TYR A 367 1.87 -11.85 26.28
CA TYR A 367 0.92 -12.61 25.46
C TYR A 367 -0.11 -11.70 24.78
N ASN A 368 -0.78 -10.82 25.54
CA ASN A 368 -1.76 -9.87 24.98
C ASN A 368 -1.15 -8.98 23.90
N LEU A 369 0.05 -8.45 24.16
CA LEU A 369 0.74 -7.54 23.24
C LEU A 369 1.27 -8.26 21.98
N ASP A 370 1.79 -9.48 22.11
CA ASP A 370 2.17 -10.36 20.99
C ASP A 370 0.99 -10.62 20.05
N ARG A 371 -0.14 -11.11 20.59
CA ARG A 371 -1.32 -11.43 19.76
C ARG A 371 -1.84 -10.20 19.01
N LEU A 372 -1.83 -9.03 19.66
CA LEU A 372 -2.28 -7.78 19.05
C LEU A 372 -1.32 -7.27 17.97
N VAL A 373 0.00 -7.31 18.20
CA VAL A 373 0.99 -6.84 17.23
C VAL A 373 1.15 -7.82 16.07
N ALA A 374 1.22 -9.12 16.34
CA ALA A 374 1.34 -10.17 15.31
C ALA A 374 0.19 -10.11 14.31
N SER A 375 -1.06 -10.05 14.80
CA SER A 375 -2.25 -9.97 13.95
C SER A 375 -2.32 -8.66 13.16
N THR A 376 -2.00 -7.52 13.77
CA THR A 376 -2.00 -6.22 13.06
C THR A 376 -0.94 -6.18 11.95
N LEU A 377 0.21 -6.83 12.15
CA LEU A 377 1.30 -6.90 11.16
C LEU A 377 1.19 -8.09 10.20
N ALA A 378 0.11 -8.88 10.26
CA ALA A 378 -0.09 -10.12 9.50
C ALA A 378 1.07 -11.14 9.64
N ARG A 379 1.60 -11.30 10.85
CA ARG A 379 2.72 -12.21 11.20
C ARG A 379 2.24 -13.41 12.02
N PRO A 380 2.99 -14.52 12.05
CA PRO A 380 2.77 -15.60 13.01
C PRO A 380 2.87 -15.08 14.46
N VAL A 381 2.25 -15.76 15.42
CA VAL A 381 2.31 -15.42 16.85
C VAL A 381 3.53 -16.06 17.52
N GLY A 382 4.12 -15.43 18.54
CA GLY A 382 5.46 -15.80 19.01
C GLY A 382 5.60 -17.08 19.85
N ILE A 383 4.50 -17.59 20.41
CA ILE A 383 4.38 -18.88 21.13
C ILE A 383 3.00 -19.47 20.83
N ALA A 384 2.83 -20.78 20.71
CA ALA A 384 1.51 -21.37 20.49
C ALA A 384 0.68 -21.38 21.78
N ASP A 385 -0.66 -21.44 21.71
CA ASP A 385 -1.49 -21.49 22.93
C ASP A 385 -1.35 -22.85 23.63
N GLU A 386 -1.08 -23.88 22.83
CA GLU A 386 -0.91 -25.28 23.21
C GLU A 386 0.40 -25.52 24.01
N ASP A 387 1.36 -24.60 23.92
CA ASP A 387 2.64 -24.64 24.65
C ASP A 387 2.55 -23.99 26.05
N ILE A 388 1.42 -23.36 26.39
CA ILE A 388 1.23 -22.57 27.63
C ILE A 388 0.51 -23.42 28.68
N SER A 389 1.14 -23.61 29.84
CA SER A 389 0.55 -24.33 30.98
C SER A 389 0.41 -23.48 32.25
N VAL A 390 0.99 -22.28 32.29
CA VAL A 390 0.77 -21.34 33.40
C VAL A 390 -0.70 -20.88 33.45
N GLY A 391 -1.27 -20.81 34.64
CA GLY A 391 -2.63 -20.29 34.84
C GLY A 391 -2.73 -18.77 34.61
N LEU A 392 -3.96 -18.27 34.47
CA LEU A 392 -4.24 -16.83 34.47
C LEU A 392 -3.81 -16.18 35.80
N PRO A 393 -3.47 -14.88 35.82
CA PRO A 393 -3.18 -14.16 37.06
C PRO A 393 -4.39 -14.17 38.01
N ARG A 394 -4.14 -14.27 39.31
CA ARG A 394 -5.17 -14.10 40.34
C ARG A 394 -5.55 -12.64 40.49
N GLU A 395 -6.80 -12.39 40.85
CA GLU A 395 -7.40 -11.06 40.92
C GLU A 395 -7.06 -10.37 42.26
N PHE A 396 -5.77 -10.12 42.46
CA PHE A 396 -5.22 -9.42 43.62
C PHE A 396 -5.22 -7.90 43.45
N ASN A 397 -5.64 -7.19 44.49
CA ASN A 397 -5.45 -5.75 44.67
C ASN A 397 -3.97 -5.36 44.84
N ASP A 398 -3.69 -4.05 44.85
CA ASP A 398 -2.34 -3.48 45.06
C ASP A 398 -1.77 -3.73 46.48
N ASP A 399 -2.61 -4.16 47.44
CA ASP A 399 -2.21 -4.60 48.79
C ASP A 399 -2.07 -6.13 48.91
N TRP A 400 -2.13 -6.85 47.78
CA TRP A 400 -2.13 -8.31 47.68
C TRP A 400 -3.31 -9.01 48.37
N THR A 401 -4.42 -8.30 48.64
CA THR A 401 -5.70 -8.93 48.99
C THR A 401 -6.40 -9.49 47.75
N GLU A 402 -6.93 -10.72 47.84
CA GLU A 402 -7.65 -11.35 46.72
C GLU A 402 -9.08 -10.82 46.65
N ALA A 403 -9.45 -10.25 45.51
CA ALA A 403 -10.74 -9.57 45.31
C ALA A 403 -11.33 -9.87 43.91
N PRO A 404 -11.78 -11.12 43.65
CA PRO A 404 -12.27 -11.52 42.33
C PRO A 404 -13.49 -10.69 41.88
N GLY A 405 -13.49 -10.25 40.62
CA GLY A 405 -14.51 -9.37 40.04
C GLY A 405 -14.53 -7.94 40.57
N THR A 406 -13.73 -7.63 41.61
CA THR A 406 -13.69 -6.33 42.29
C THR A 406 -12.26 -5.77 42.39
N SER A 407 -11.33 -6.35 41.64
CA SER A 407 -9.93 -5.95 41.56
C SER A 407 -9.64 -5.19 40.26
N VAL A 408 -8.62 -4.35 40.28
CA VAL A 408 -7.99 -3.80 39.07
C VAL A 408 -7.61 -4.93 38.08
N MET A 409 -7.19 -6.08 38.59
CA MET A 409 -6.78 -7.25 37.79
C MET A 409 -7.92 -7.93 37.03
N THR A 410 -9.17 -7.67 37.39
CA THR A 410 -10.34 -8.17 36.68
C THR A 410 -10.32 -7.77 35.20
N ILE A 411 -9.88 -6.55 34.87
CA ILE A 411 -9.80 -6.06 33.48
C ILE A 411 -8.80 -6.87 32.63
N PRO A 412 -7.49 -6.93 32.96
CA PRO A 412 -6.52 -7.64 32.13
C PRO A 412 -6.77 -9.15 32.06
N VAL A 413 -7.31 -9.78 33.12
CA VAL A 413 -7.71 -11.20 33.08
C VAL A 413 -8.76 -11.46 32.00
N GLN A 414 -9.75 -10.57 31.87
CA GLN A 414 -10.81 -10.71 30.86
C GLN A 414 -10.32 -10.39 29.44
N VAL A 415 -9.41 -9.43 29.29
CA VAL A 415 -8.70 -9.16 28.02
C VAL A 415 -7.91 -10.40 27.56
N VAL A 416 -7.22 -11.08 28.47
CA VAL A 416 -6.45 -12.30 28.15
C VAL A 416 -7.37 -13.45 27.70
N LYS A 417 -8.49 -13.68 28.39
CA LYS A 417 -9.50 -14.68 27.98
C LYS A 417 -10.00 -14.43 26.55
N LEU A 418 -10.28 -13.17 26.21
CA LEU A 418 -10.62 -12.80 24.83
C LEU A 418 -9.45 -13.06 23.86
N ARG A 419 -8.21 -12.73 24.25
CA ARG A 419 -7.03 -12.95 23.40
C ARG A 419 -6.80 -14.42 23.07
N GLN A 420 -7.21 -15.36 23.92
CA GLN A 420 -7.20 -16.80 23.63
C GLN A 420 -8.27 -17.21 22.59
N ILE A 421 -9.44 -16.56 22.58
CA ILE A 421 -10.45 -16.73 21.50
C ILE A 421 -9.91 -16.14 20.20
N PHE A 422 -9.44 -14.90 20.25
CA PHE A 422 -8.82 -14.16 19.14
C PHE A 422 -7.65 -14.92 18.51
N SER A 423 -6.77 -15.52 19.32
CA SER A 423 -5.62 -16.31 18.89
C SER A 423 -6.05 -17.52 18.05
N ARG A 424 -7.10 -18.24 18.49
CA ARG A 424 -7.68 -19.36 17.74
C ARG A 424 -8.34 -18.91 16.42
N ILE A 425 -9.10 -17.80 16.43
CA ILE A 425 -9.68 -17.21 15.20
C ILE A 425 -8.57 -16.85 14.20
N TYR A 426 -7.53 -16.14 14.67
CA TYR A 426 -6.40 -15.72 13.83
C TYR A 426 -5.64 -16.93 13.26
N ARG A 427 -5.29 -17.92 14.10
CA ARG A 427 -4.67 -19.17 13.68
C ARG A 427 -5.53 -19.98 12.73
N TYR A 428 -6.86 -19.87 12.75
CA TYR A 428 -7.75 -20.56 11.82
C TYR A 428 -7.86 -19.86 10.45
N LEU A 429 -8.08 -18.54 10.43
CA LEU A 429 -8.41 -17.76 9.23
C LEU A 429 -7.20 -17.15 8.48
N TYR A 430 -6.12 -16.80 9.19
CA TYR A 430 -5.01 -16.00 8.66
C TYR A 430 -3.68 -16.77 8.51
N ASN A 431 -3.76 -18.09 8.45
CA ASN A 431 -2.59 -18.94 8.16
C ASN A 431 -2.46 -19.26 6.65
N THR A 432 -1.35 -19.88 6.25
CA THR A 432 -1.01 -20.20 4.86
C THR A 432 -1.56 -21.55 4.33
N GLN A 433 -2.40 -22.25 5.10
CA GLN A 433 -3.03 -23.49 4.69
C GLN A 433 -4.19 -23.24 3.70
N PRO A 434 -4.56 -24.22 2.86
CA PRO A 434 -5.70 -24.09 1.94
C PRO A 434 -7.01 -23.71 2.66
N ALA A 435 -7.87 -22.94 1.99
CA ALA A 435 -9.19 -22.59 2.50
C ALA A 435 -10.02 -23.88 2.80
N PRO A 436 -10.70 -23.98 3.96
CA PRO A 436 -11.64 -25.07 4.21
C PRO A 436 -12.88 -24.96 3.30
N PRO A 437 -13.70 -26.03 3.19
CA PRO A 437 -15.03 -25.94 2.60
C PRO A 437 -15.86 -24.81 3.25
N PRO A 438 -16.63 -24.02 2.49
CA PRO A 438 -17.39 -22.89 3.04
C PRO A 438 -18.34 -23.26 4.19
N ALA A 439 -18.94 -24.45 4.14
CA ALA A 439 -19.80 -24.96 5.23
C ALA A 439 -19.02 -25.18 6.54
N ASP A 440 -17.79 -25.70 6.47
CA ASP A 440 -16.93 -25.92 7.64
C ASP A 440 -16.46 -24.58 8.23
N VAL A 441 -16.19 -23.59 7.36
CA VAL A 441 -15.92 -22.21 7.79
C VAL A 441 -17.12 -21.66 8.54
N SER A 442 -18.32 -21.65 7.94
CA SER A 442 -19.55 -21.13 8.58
C SER A 442 -19.84 -21.78 9.93
N LEU A 443 -19.72 -23.11 10.04
CA LEU A 443 -19.89 -23.83 11.32
C LEU A 443 -18.82 -23.45 12.35
N THR A 444 -17.59 -23.18 11.92
CA THR A 444 -16.50 -22.77 12.81
C THR A 444 -16.66 -21.32 13.28
N LEU A 445 -17.07 -20.41 12.40
CA LEU A 445 -17.39 -19.02 12.74
C LEU A 445 -18.57 -18.95 13.73
N LEU A 446 -19.60 -19.80 13.57
CA LEU A 446 -20.72 -19.87 14.51
C LEU A 446 -20.28 -20.28 15.93
N ARG A 447 -19.35 -21.23 16.05
CA ARG A 447 -18.78 -21.64 17.35
C ARG A 447 -17.99 -20.50 17.99
N PHE A 448 -17.08 -19.87 17.23
CA PHE A 448 -16.32 -18.72 17.73
C PHE A 448 -17.22 -17.54 18.09
N ARG A 449 -18.33 -17.32 17.36
CA ARG A 449 -19.34 -16.32 17.71
C ARG A 449 -19.99 -16.62 19.06
N GLN A 450 -20.43 -17.86 19.28
CA GLN A 450 -21.00 -18.28 20.56
C GLN A 450 -20.01 -18.07 21.72
N GLU A 451 -18.75 -18.51 21.56
CA GLU A 451 -17.70 -18.32 22.58
C GLU A 451 -17.44 -16.82 22.89
N LEU A 452 -17.49 -15.96 21.87
CA LEU A 452 -17.31 -14.51 22.01
C LEU A 452 -18.52 -13.83 22.68
N ASP A 453 -19.74 -14.28 22.37
CA ASP A 453 -20.99 -13.82 22.98
C ASP A 453 -21.10 -14.28 24.45
N ASP A 454 -20.61 -15.49 24.76
CA ASP A 454 -20.46 -16.00 26.13
C ASP A 454 -19.39 -15.21 26.90
N TRP A 455 -18.23 -14.92 26.29
CA TRP A 455 -17.22 -14.06 26.91
C TRP A 455 -17.78 -12.69 27.27
N ARG A 456 -18.48 -12.01 26.33
CA ARG A 456 -18.99 -10.66 26.57
C ARG A 456 -20.11 -10.62 27.61
N ARG A 457 -21.00 -11.62 27.65
CA ARG A 457 -22.06 -11.74 28.67
C ARG A 457 -21.49 -11.99 30.07
N ASN A 458 -20.38 -12.74 30.17
CA ASN A 458 -19.72 -13.04 31.43
C ASN A 458 -18.63 -12.01 31.82
N ALA A 459 -18.48 -10.92 31.07
CA ALA A 459 -17.49 -9.89 31.36
C ALA A 459 -17.95 -8.99 32.53
N PRO A 460 -17.28 -9.01 33.69
CA PRO A 460 -17.66 -8.27 34.89
C PRO A 460 -17.38 -6.76 34.78
N VAL A 461 -18.29 -5.95 35.32
CA VAL A 461 -18.13 -4.49 35.42
C VAL A 461 -17.28 -4.16 36.65
N TYR A 462 -16.24 -3.36 36.47
CA TYR A 462 -15.35 -2.88 37.54
C TYR A 462 -15.56 -1.36 37.72
N PRO A 463 -16.34 -0.93 38.74
CA PRO A 463 -16.80 0.46 38.86
C PRO A 463 -15.71 1.55 38.92
N PRO A 464 -14.53 1.35 39.55
CA PRO A 464 -13.47 2.36 39.54
C PRO A 464 -12.91 2.66 38.14
N ALA A 465 -13.08 1.75 37.17
CA ALA A 465 -12.68 1.96 35.78
C ALA A 465 -13.77 1.48 34.81
N LEU A 466 -14.98 2.05 34.92
CA LEU A 466 -16.14 1.75 34.05
C LEU A 466 -15.78 1.76 32.55
N LEU A 467 -15.05 2.79 32.08
CA LEU A 467 -14.63 2.90 30.67
C LEU A 467 -13.86 1.65 30.18
N TYR A 468 -13.07 1.02 31.06
CA TYR A 468 -12.29 -0.18 30.75
C TYR A 468 -13.05 -1.51 30.96
N SER A 469 -14.16 -1.49 31.68
CA SER A 469 -14.95 -2.68 32.04
C SER A 469 -16.36 -2.73 31.43
N THR A 470 -16.72 -1.72 30.63
CA THR A 470 -17.91 -1.74 29.75
C THR A 470 -17.51 -1.37 28.31
N SER A 471 -17.31 -0.08 28.03
CA SER A 471 -17.06 0.44 26.68
C SER A 471 -15.84 -0.19 26.01
N TYR A 472 -14.76 -0.44 26.76
CA TYR A 472 -13.57 -1.11 26.23
C TYR A 472 -13.82 -2.60 25.92
N TYR A 473 -14.67 -3.30 26.68
CA TYR A 473 -15.07 -4.67 26.34
C TYR A 473 -15.98 -4.72 25.11
N ASP A 474 -16.89 -3.75 24.95
CA ASP A 474 -17.72 -3.58 23.75
C ASP A 474 -16.87 -3.31 22.50
N TYR A 475 -15.87 -2.45 22.61
CA TYR A 475 -14.84 -2.23 21.58
C TYR A 475 -14.03 -3.50 21.27
N LEU A 476 -13.60 -4.24 22.29
CA LEU A 476 -12.82 -5.47 22.13
C LEU A 476 -13.65 -6.62 21.51
N TYR A 477 -14.94 -6.69 21.85
CA TYR A 477 -15.91 -7.57 21.21
C TYR A 477 -16.04 -7.23 19.71
N ALA A 478 -16.32 -5.97 19.38
CA ALA A 478 -16.51 -5.53 17.99
C ALA A 478 -15.23 -5.69 17.14
N THR A 479 -14.04 -5.39 17.68
CA THR A 479 -12.77 -5.65 16.97
C THR A 479 -12.48 -7.13 16.75
N THR A 480 -12.99 -8.03 17.62
CA THR A 480 -12.87 -9.48 17.42
C THR A 480 -13.88 -10.01 16.39
N LEU A 481 -15.09 -9.45 16.34
CA LEU A 481 -16.04 -9.70 15.23
C LEU A 481 -15.46 -9.27 13.87
N LEU A 482 -14.77 -8.12 13.81
CA LEU A 482 -14.08 -7.68 12.60
C LEU A 482 -13.00 -8.66 12.14
N LEU A 483 -12.18 -9.20 13.06
CA LEU A 483 -11.20 -10.25 12.72
C LEU A 483 -11.89 -11.50 12.15
N MET A 484 -13.04 -11.87 12.72
CA MET A 484 -13.72 -13.12 12.42
C MET A 484 -14.48 -13.10 11.08
N HIS A 485 -15.10 -11.97 10.72
CA HIS A 485 -16.03 -11.88 9.60
C HIS A 485 -15.51 -11.13 8.36
N ARG A 486 -14.43 -10.33 8.48
CA ARG A 486 -13.83 -9.68 7.30
C ARG A 486 -13.24 -10.72 6.33
N PRO A 487 -13.05 -10.38 5.05
CA PRO A 487 -12.28 -11.21 4.12
C PRO A 487 -10.90 -11.56 4.67
N SER A 488 -10.55 -12.85 4.59
CA SER A 488 -9.32 -13.44 5.13
C SER A 488 -8.74 -14.47 4.16
N PRO A 489 -7.43 -14.83 4.26
CA PRO A 489 -6.80 -15.79 3.34
C PRO A 489 -7.54 -17.12 3.19
N ARG A 490 -8.20 -17.59 4.26
CA ARG A 490 -8.95 -18.86 4.28
C ARG A 490 -10.46 -18.71 4.24
N ASN A 491 -10.96 -17.47 4.19
CA ASN A 491 -12.34 -17.12 3.85
C ASN A 491 -12.35 -15.82 3.00
N PRO A 492 -11.96 -15.90 1.71
CA PRO A 492 -11.79 -14.73 0.85
C PRO A 492 -13.12 -14.14 0.37
N THR A 493 -14.19 -14.93 0.38
CA THR A 493 -15.56 -14.56 -0.01
C THR A 493 -16.53 -14.85 1.13
N PRO A 494 -16.61 -13.97 2.16
CA PRO A 494 -17.50 -14.17 3.29
C PRO A 494 -18.97 -14.22 2.86
N ASP A 495 -19.78 -14.95 3.64
CA ASP A 495 -21.21 -15.05 3.42
C ASP A 495 -21.97 -13.77 3.84
N ALA A 496 -23.25 -13.68 3.48
CA ALA A 496 -24.11 -12.55 3.83
C ALA A 496 -24.13 -12.27 5.36
N THR A 497 -24.16 -13.31 6.18
CA THR A 497 -24.09 -13.20 7.65
C THR A 497 -22.82 -12.50 8.12
N SER A 498 -21.68 -12.83 7.49
CA SER A 498 -20.39 -12.22 7.79
C SER A 498 -20.31 -10.78 7.25
N ILE A 499 -20.86 -10.48 6.08
CA ILE A 499 -20.93 -9.11 5.53
C ILE A 499 -21.68 -8.19 6.49
N VAL A 500 -22.87 -8.60 6.96
CA VAL A 500 -23.64 -7.85 7.98
C VAL A 500 -22.83 -7.70 9.27
N SER A 501 -22.30 -8.81 9.79
CA SER A 501 -21.59 -8.83 11.07
C SER A 501 -20.31 -7.98 11.06
N CYS A 502 -19.56 -7.91 9.95
CA CYS A 502 -18.40 -7.03 9.86
C CYS A 502 -18.78 -5.57 9.60
N GLY A 503 -19.84 -5.29 8.85
CA GLY A 503 -20.33 -3.92 8.63
C GLY A 503 -20.76 -3.25 9.94
N ASP A 504 -21.60 -3.93 10.73
CA ASP A 504 -22.08 -3.42 12.02
C ASP A 504 -20.96 -3.32 13.05
N ALA A 505 -20.08 -4.33 13.13
CA ALA A 505 -18.91 -4.29 14.00
C ALA A 505 -17.96 -3.14 13.65
N SER A 506 -17.77 -2.82 12.37
CA SER A 506 -16.98 -1.66 11.94
C SER A 506 -17.52 -0.34 12.47
N ILE A 507 -18.83 -0.12 12.33
CA ILE A 507 -19.48 1.08 12.86
C ILE A 507 -19.28 1.17 14.38
N GLN A 508 -19.43 0.05 15.10
CA GLN A 508 -19.25 0.03 16.56
C GLN A 508 -17.80 0.30 16.99
N VAL A 509 -16.80 -0.21 16.26
CA VAL A 509 -15.38 0.09 16.52
C VAL A 509 -15.09 1.57 16.30
N ILE A 510 -15.58 2.15 15.21
CA ILE A 510 -15.37 3.57 14.91
C ILE A 510 -16.05 4.46 15.96
N ARG A 511 -17.29 4.15 16.35
CA ARG A 511 -18.00 4.83 17.46
C ARG A 511 -17.21 4.80 18.75
N SER A 512 -16.70 3.63 19.14
CA SER A 512 -15.90 3.49 20.37
C SER A 512 -14.64 4.38 20.38
N TYR A 513 -14.04 4.59 19.21
CA TYR A 513 -12.92 5.52 19.05
C TYR A 513 -13.35 6.98 18.98
N TRP A 514 -14.49 7.28 18.35
CA TRP A 514 -15.09 8.62 18.32
C TRP A 514 -15.46 9.11 19.73
N ASP A 515 -16.12 8.26 20.53
CA ASP A 515 -16.44 8.52 21.93
C ASP A 515 -15.17 8.77 22.75
N SER A 516 -14.12 7.97 22.52
CA SER A 516 -12.81 8.16 23.15
C SER A 516 -12.14 9.47 22.72
N TYR A 517 -12.29 9.89 21.47
CA TYR A 517 -11.76 11.13 20.91
C TYR A 517 -12.49 12.36 21.47
N SER A 518 -13.82 12.36 21.46
CA SER A 518 -14.65 13.49 21.90
C SER A 518 -14.43 13.86 23.37
N VAL A 519 -14.14 12.88 24.23
CA VAL A 519 -13.80 13.10 25.66
C VAL A 519 -12.30 13.26 25.93
N GLY A 520 -11.47 13.38 24.89
CA GLY A 520 -10.02 13.59 25.00
C GLY A 520 -9.22 12.41 25.56
N LYS A 521 -9.75 11.18 25.47
CA LYS A 521 -9.15 9.94 26.01
C LYS A 521 -8.62 8.98 24.94
N LEU A 522 -8.64 9.37 23.66
CA LEU A 522 -8.09 8.56 22.57
C LEU A 522 -6.59 8.32 22.76
N LYS A 523 -6.17 7.06 22.65
CA LYS A 523 -4.75 6.68 22.70
C LYS A 523 -4.11 6.88 21.34
N TRP A 524 -3.18 7.83 21.22
CA TRP A 524 -2.50 8.19 19.96
C TRP A 524 -1.39 7.19 19.55
N ILE A 525 -1.69 5.89 19.59
CA ILE A 525 -0.79 4.79 19.21
C ILE A 525 -1.06 4.31 17.77
N TRP A 526 -0.04 3.76 17.10
CA TRP A 526 -0.18 3.32 15.70
C TRP A 526 -1.19 2.17 15.52
N LEU A 527 -1.41 1.35 16.57
CA LEU A 527 -2.46 0.32 16.59
C LEU A 527 -3.86 0.94 16.46
N THR A 528 -4.14 2.03 17.18
CA THR A 528 -5.42 2.75 17.10
C THR A 528 -5.65 3.32 15.71
N LEU A 529 -4.64 3.96 15.13
CA LEU A 529 -4.66 4.41 13.73
C LEU A 529 -4.99 3.26 12.76
N SER A 530 -4.29 2.14 12.89
CA SER A 530 -4.49 0.96 12.05
C SER A 530 -5.90 0.37 12.17
N GLN A 531 -6.44 0.28 13.40
CA GLN A 531 -7.76 -0.30 13.67
C GLN A 531 -8.90 0.61 13.19
N ILE A 532 -8.77 1.94 13.34
CA ILE A 532 -9.72 2.92 12.78
C ILE A 532 -9.75 2.83 11.25
N TYR A 533 -8.57 2.82 10.61
CA TYR A 533 -8.45 2.70 9.16
C TYR A 533 -9.03 1.36 8.66
N PHE A 534 -8.71 0.24 9.32
CA PHE A 534 -9.26 -1.07 8.96
C PHE A 534 -10.78 -1.15 9.12
N ALA A 535 -11.35 -0.61 10.21
CA ALA A 535 -12.79 -0.55 10.37
C ALA A 535 -13.45 0.31 9.27
N GLY A 536 -12.85 1.46 8.96
CA GLY A 536 -13.32 2.35 7.89
C GLY A 536 -13.36 1.66 6.53
N ILE A 537 -12.23 1.08 6.06
CA ILE A 537 -12.20 0.41 4.76
C ILE A 537 -13.13 -0.82 4.72
N THR A 538 -13.42 -1.46 5.86
CA THR A 538 -14.40 -2.54 5.94
C THR A 538 -15.83 -2.04 5.77
N ILE A 539 -16.20 -0.84 6.26
CA ILE A 539 -17.49 -0.21 5.88
C ILE A 539 -17.57 -0.02 4.37
N LEU A 540 -16.54 0.60 3.78
CA LEU A 540 -16.47 0.86 2.35
C LEU A 540 -16.58 -0.45 1.54
N TRP A 541 -15.90 -1.51 1.97
CA TRP A 541 -16.03 -2.83 1.35
C TRP A 541 -17.46 -3.40 1.45
N CYS A 542 -18.13 -3.31 2.61
CA CYS A 542 -19.51 -3.79 2.77
C CYS A 542 -20.50 -3.02 1.88
N LEU A 543 -20.34 -1.70 1.77
CA LEU A 543 -21.14 -0.88 0.84
C LEU A 543 -20.90 -1.25 -0.63
N ASN A 544 -19.67 -1.58 -0.99
CA ASN A 544 -19.37 -2.08 -2.33
C ASN A 544 -20.02 -3.46 -2.59
N GLN A 545 -20.07 -4.36 -1.59
CA GLN A 545 -20.80 -5.63 -1.72
C GLN A 545 -22.31 -5.40 -1.91
N ASN A 546 -22.91 -4.46 -1.19
CA ASN A 546 -24.31 -4.09 -1.37
C ASN A 546 -24.59 -3.55 -2.78
N PHE A 547 -23.75 -2.64 -3.27
CA PHE A 547 -23.87 -2.09 -4.62
C PHE A 547 -23.80 -3.18 -5.70
N LEU A 548 -22.85 -4.11 -5.58
CA LEU A 548 -22.73 -5.25 -6.48
C LEU A 548 -23.96 -6.16 -6.42
N ALA A 549 -24.44 -6.49 -5.22
CA ALA A 549 -25.64 -7.33 -5.04
C ALA A 549 -26.87 -6.70 -5.73
N VAL A 550 -27.14 -5.41 -5.52
CA VAL A 550 -28.30 -4.72 -6.10
C VAL A 550 -28.15 -4.56 -7.62
N ARG A 551 -26.93 -4.28 -8.12
CA ARG A 551 -26.64 -4.27 -9.57
C ARG A 551 -26.95 -5.63 -10.22
N ASP A 552 -26.61 -6.71 -9.52
CA ASP A 552 -26.80 -8.09 -10.00
C ASP A 552 -28.23 -8.62 -9.69
N GLY A 553 -29.19 -7.74 -9.34
CA GLY A 553 -30.60 -8.08 -9.12
C GLY A 553 -30.92 -8.73 -7.77
N HIS A 554 -29.97 -8.78 -6.84
CA HIS A 554 -30.12 -9.36 -5.51
C HIS A 554 -30.38 -8.29 -4.44
N ILE A 555 -30.94 -8.68 -3.29
CA ILE A 555 -31.13 -7.78 -2.16
C ILE A 555 -29.78 -7.50 -1.49
N ALA A 556 -29.48 -6.23 -1.21
CA ALA A 556 -28.30 -5.82 -0.43
C ALA A 556 -28.29 -6.53 0.93
N ALA A 557 -27.22 -7.29 1.20
CA ALA A 557 -27.09 -8.10 2.40
C ALA A 557 -27.03 -7.26 3.69
N TRP A 558 -26.33 -6.13 3.65
CA TRP A 558 -26.17 -5.22 4.78
C TRP A 558 -26.95 -3.93 4.57
N GLN A 559 -27.83 -3.57 5.50
CA GLN A 559 -28.68 -2.38 5.38
C GLN A 559 -28.48 -1.49 6.62
N PRO A 560 -27.35 -0.76 6.72
CA PRO A 560 -27.08 0.08 7.87
C PRO A 560 -28.02 1.28 7.91
N ASN A 561 -28.24 1.82 9.12
CA ASN A 561 -28.83 3.14 9.26
C ASN A 561 -27.92 4.18 8.58
N ASP A 562 -28.46 4.90 7.59
CA ASP A 562 -27.68 5.76 6.69
C ASP A 562 -26.98 6.91 7.44
N GLN A 563 -27.66 7.55 8.39
CA GLN A 563 -27.10 8.61 9.23
C GLN A 563 -25.95 8.10 10.11
N MET A 564 -26.13 6.93 10.73
CA MET A 564 -25.13 6.26 11.57
C MET A 564 -23.88 5.90 10.77
N MET A 565 -24.06 5.34 9.57
CA MET A 565 -22.97 5.00 8.65
C MET A 565 -22.21 6.24 8.18
N ARG A 566 -22.90 7.32 7.78
CA ARG A 566 -22.27 8.59 7.37
C ARG A 566 -21.46 9.21 8.50
N ARG A 567 -22.02 9.26 9.72
CA ARG A 567 -21.30 9.70 10.94
C ARG A 567 -20.04 8.87 11.18
N ALA A 568 -20.11 7.55 11.03
CA ALA A 568 -18.94 6.67 11.19
C ALA A 568 -17.86 6.97 10.14
N ILE A 569 -18.21 7.10 8.86
CA ILE A 569 -17.25 7.46 7.81
C ILE A 569 -16.62 8.83 8.06
N GLN A 570 -17.40 9.83 8.47
CA GLN A 570 -16.90 11.16 8.84
C GLN A 570 -15.96 11.09 10.06
N ALA A 571 -16.31 10.32 11.09
CA ALA A 571 -15.49 10.12 12.28
C ALA A 571 -14.12 9.49 11.93
N VAL A 572 -14.06 8.56 10.98
CA VAL A 572 -12.78 8.03 10.47
C VAL A 572 -11.94 9.15 9.85
N VAL A 573 -12.52 9.97 8.96
CA VAL A 573 -11.79 11.08 8.31
C VAL A 573 -11.22 12.04 9.36
N VAL A 574 -12.04 12.54 10.29
CA VAL A 574 -11.62 13.49 11.33
C VAL A 574 -10.53 12.90 12.23
N VAL A 575 -10.67 11.66 12.69
CA VAL A 575 -9.65 11.06 13.57
C VAL A 575 -8.35 10.77 12.81
N LEU A 576 -8.40 10.43 11.52
CA LEU A 576 -7.18 10.29 10.69
C LEU A 576 -6.45 11.63 10.47
N GLU A 577 -7.18 12.73 10.25
CA GLU A 577 -6.61 14.09 10.16
C GLU A 577 -5.89 14.48 11.47
N GLU A 578 -6.52 14.21 12.61
CA GLU A 578 -5.94 14.45 13.94
C GLU A 578 -4.73 13.56 14.24
N PHE A 579 -4.68 12.35 13.69
CA PHE A 579 -3.47 11.53 13.71
C PHE A 579 -2.35 12.14 12.84
N GLY A 580 -2.68 12.71 11.67
CA GLY A 580 -1.74 13.45 10.82
C GLY A 580 -1.01 14.56 11.58
N LYS A 581 -1.79 15.47 12.21
CA LYS A 581 -1.27 16.56 13.07
C LYS A 581 -0.26 16.11 14.13
N ARG A 582 -0.27 14.84 14.53
CA ARG A 582 0.61 14.24 15.54
C ARG A 582 1.68 13.29 14.96
N ARG A 583 1.54 12.85 13.71
CA ARG A 583 2.36 11.84 13.04
C ARG A 583 2.43 12.13 11.52
N PRO A 584 3.50 12.81 11.07
CA PRO A 584 3.69 13.11 9.65
C PRO A 584 3.60 11.86 8.76
N GLY A 585 2.88 11.99 7.64
CA GLY A 585 2.65 10.94 6.65
C GLY A 585 1.31 10.21 6.80
N VAL A 586 0.55 10.46 7.87
CA VAL A 586 -0.80 9.87 8.09
C VAL A 586 -1.90 10.67 7.37
N GLU A 587 -1.65 11.92 6.99
CA GLU A 587 -2.54 12.78 6.22
C GLU A 587 -3.02 12.08 4.93
N ARG A 588 -2.08 11.40 4.26
CA ARG A 588 -2.34 10.59 3.05
C ARG A 588 -3.36 9.47 3.28
N LEU A 589 -3.45 8.91 4.48
CA LEU A 589 -4.49 7.92 4.83
C LEU A 589 -5.86 8.59 4.99
N ALA A 590 -5.92 9.79 5.60
CA ALA A 590 -7.16 10.56 5.70
C ALA A 590 -7.69 10.95 4.32
N GLU A 591 -6.81 11.45 3.44
CA GLU A 591 -7.14 11.81 2.05
C GLU A 591 -7.58 10.62 1.22
N THR A 592 -6.83 9.50 1.28
CA THR A 592 -7.17 8.25 0.58
C THR A 592 -8.54 7.74 1.04
N PHE A 593 -8.79 7.71 2.36
CA PHE A 593 -10.05 7.24 2.90
C PHE A 593 -11.22 8.16 2.53
N ARG A 594 -11.05 9.48 2.68
CA ARG A 594 -12.04 10.49 2.27
C ARG A 594 -12.42 10.28 0.80
N HIS A 595 -11.42 10.19 -0.08
CA HIS A 595 -11.64 9.97 -1.51
C HIS A 595 -12.38 8.66 -1.81
N GLN A 596 -11.95 7.52 -1.24
CA GLN A 596 -12.62 6.22 -1.42
C GLN A 596 -14.08 6.27 -0.94
N SER A 597 -14.35 6.94 0.19
CA SER A 597 -15.70 7.08 0.72
C SER A 597 -16.62 7.90 -0.20
N THR A 598 -16.11 8.99 -0.78
CA THR A 598 -16.87 9.80 -1.74
C THR A 598 -17.26 8.99 -2.97
N VAL A 599 -16.35 8.19 -3.53
CA VAL A 599 -16.61 7.35 -4.72
C VAL A 599 -17.77 6.39 -4.47
N ILE A 600 -17.77 5.71 -3.33
CA ILE A 600 -18.83 4.75 -2.97
C ILE A 600 -20.16 5.46 -2.74
N PHE A 601 -20.17 6.61 -2.07
CA PHE A 601 -21.39 7.40 -1.92
C PHE A 601 -21.97 7.89 -3.25
N SER A 602 -21.13 8.27 -4.21
CA SER A 602 -21.60 8.62 -5.56
C SER A 602 -22.24 7.44 -6.29
N HIS A 603 -21.69 6.23 -6.14
CA HIS A 603 -22.29 5.02 -6.75
C HIS A 603 -23.66 4.67 -6.13
N LEU A 604 -23.79 4.79 -4.80
CA LEU A 604 -25.07 4.57 -4.10
C LEU A 604 -26.13 5.62 -4.47
N ALA A 605 -25.74 6.90 -4.60
CA ALA A 605 -26.64 7.97 -5.01
C ALA A 605 -27.18 7.75 -6.44
N TYR A 606 -26.29 7.48 -7.41
CA TYR A 606 -26.68 7.20 -8.80
C TYR A 606 -27.67 6.02 -8.93
N GLN A 607 -27.48 4.97 -8.12
CA GLN A 607 -28.40 3.83 -8.10
C GLN A 607 -29.79 4.19 -7.55
N SER A 608 -29.86 5.06 -6.53
CA SER A 608 -31.15 5.55 -6.00
C SER A 608 -31.93 6.39 -7.01
N GLU A 609 -31.24 7.20 -7.81
CA GLU A 609 -31.82 8.00 -8.90
C GLU A 609 -32.34 7.13 -10.05
N GLN A 610 -31.60 6.08 -10.44
CA GLN A 610 -32.07 5.12 -11.46
C GLN A 610 -33.33 4.35 -11.01
N ILE A 611 -33.44 4.00 -9.73
CA ILE A 611 -34.63 3.34 -9.18
C ILE A 611 -35.85 4.30 -9.17
N HIS A 612 -35.62 5.61 -9.01
CA HIS A 612 -36.69 6.63 -9.03
C HIS A 612 -37.05 7.14 -10.43
N THR A 613 -36.28 6.84 -11.48
CA THR A 613 -36.50 7.35 -12.85
C THR A 613 -37.08 6.33 -13.83
N GLN A 614 -37.29 5.07 -13.43
CA GLN A 614 -38.07 4.11 -14.23
C GLN A 614 -39.58 4.36 -14.08
N PRO A 615 -40.35 4.52 -15.18
CA PRO A 615 -41.80 4.48 -15.12
C PRO A 615 -42.26 3.09 -14.68
N SER A 616 -43.20 3.00 -13.73
CA SER A 616 -43.73 1.73 -13.25
C SER A 616 -44.57 1.00 -14.31
N THR A 617 -43.90 0.23 -15.19
CA THR A 617 -44.51 -0.62 -16.23
C THR A 617 -44.52 -2.09 -15.86
N GLN A 618 -44.90 -2.40 -14.61
CA GLN A 618 -45.35 -3.73 -14.22
C GLN A 618 -46.74 -3.64 -13.55
N PRO A 619 -47.69 -4.53 -13.92
CA PRO A 619 -48.94 -4.63 -13.18
C PRO A 619 -48.65 -5.12 -11.74
N PRO A 620 -49.53 -4.82 -10.77
CA PRO A 620 -49.31 -5.21 -9.38
C PRO A 620 -49.33 -6.73 -9.23
N MET A 621 -48.16 -7.35 -9.22
CA MET A 621 -48.02 -8.74 -8.81
C MET A 621 -48.37 -8.83 -7.32
N GLN A 622 -49.35 -9.66 -6.99
CA GLN A 622 -49.61 -10.06 -5.60
C GLN A 622 -48.32 -10.64 -5.00
N PRO A 623 -48.01 -10.35 -3.73
CA PRO A 623 -46.81 -10.88 -3.10
C PRO A 623 -46.90 -12.41 -3.00
N LEU A 624 -46.15 -13.08 -3.88
CA LEU A 624 -45.87 -14.50 -3.76
C LEU A 624 -45.09 -14.72 -2.46
N GLN A 625 -45.77 -15.27 -1.46
CA GLN A 625 -45.15 -15.74 -0.23
C GLN A 625 -44.24 -16.93 -0.56
N LEU A 626 -42.99 -16.63 -0.90
CA LEU A 626 -41.89 -17.59 -0.80
C LEU A 626 -41.72 -17.95 0.68
N PRO A 627 -41.56 -19.25 1.03
CA PRO A 627 -41.47 -19.65 2.42
C PRO A 627 -40.26 -19.02 3.10
N GLN A 628 -40.49 -18.22 4.15
CA GLN A 628 -39.41 -17.72 5.00
C GLN A 628 -38.72 -18.91 5.67
N GLN A 629 -37.51 -19.25 5.23
CA GLN A 629 -36.62 -20.04 6.07
C GLN A 629 -36.23 -19.17 7.27
N PRO A 630 -36.43 -19.64 8.52
CA PRO A 630 -36.06 -18.87 9.69
C PRO A 630 -34.54 -18.81 9.79
N VAL A 631 -33.96 -17.68 9.42
CA VAL A 631 -32.59 -17.33 9.81
C VAL A 631 -32.59 -17.23 11.34
N LEU A 632 -31.86 -18.14 11.99
CA LEU A 632 -31.67 -18.15 13.44
C LEU A 632 -30.77 -16.98 13.86
N VAL A 633 -31.34 -15.78 13.90
CA VAL A 633 -30.73 -14.60 14.51
C VAL A 633 -30.79 -14.78 16.02
N ALA A 634 -29.63 -15.00 16.64
CA ALA A 634 -29.52 -14.98 18.10
C ALA A 634 -29.94 -13.61 18.65
N PRO A 635 -30.60 -13.52 19.82
CA PRO A 635 -30.99 -12.24 20.39
C PRO A 635 -29.75 -11.35 20.63
N PRO A 636 -29.83 -10.04 20.33
CA PRO A 636 -28.67 -9.16 20.42
C PRO A 636 -28.13 -9.08 21.85
N VAL A 637 -26.80 -9.14 22.00
CA VAL A 637 -26.12 -8.93 23.28
C VAL A 637 -26.35 -7.48 23.73
N PRO A 638 -26.78 -7.20 24.98
CA PRO A 638 -26.96 -5.84 25.46
C PRO A 638 -25.63 -5.07 25.48
N MET A 639 -25.51 -4.09 24.60
CA MET A 639 -24.40 -3.13 24.57
C MET A 639 -24.61 -2.05 25.63
N ALA A 640 -23.55 -1.39 26.09
CA ALA A 640 -23.70 -0.23 26.96
C ALA A 640 -24.41 0.93 26.23
N ALA A 641 -25.29 1.65 26.92
CA ALA A 641 -25.95 2.83 26.38
C ALA A 641 -24.93 3.94 26.06
N THR A 642 -25.06 4.55 24.88
CA THR A 642 -24.15 5.57 24.34
C THR A 642 -24.52 6.98 24.79
N LEU A 643 -23.56 7.91 24.75
CA LEU A 643 -23.77 9.31 25.11
C LEU A 643 -24.75 10.06 24.18
N ASP A 644 -24.96 9.55 22.95
CA ASP A 644 -25.82 10.14 21.91
C ASP A 644 -27.31 10.20 22.30
N ASP A 645 -27.78 9.42 23.28
CA ASP A 645 -29.21 9.39 23.69
C ASP A 645 -29.59 10.49 24.72
N VAL A 646 -28.66 11.39 25.09
CA VAL A 646 -28.85 12.35 26.21
C VAL A 646 -28.62 13.82 25.83
N LEU A 647 -28.18 14.14 24.60
CA LEU A 647 -27.96 15.54 24.17
C LEU A 647 -28.53 15.80 22.77
N LEU A 648 -29.75 16.38 22.72
CA LEU A 648 -30.20 17.44 21.80
C LEU A 648 -31.74 17.66 21.86
N VAL A 649 -32.25 18.16 23.00
CA VAL A 649 -33.43 19.04 23.03
C VAL A 649 -33.26 20.01 24.19
N ASP A 650 -33.27 21.32 23.95
CA ASP A 650 -33.31 22.36 24.97
C ASP A 650 -34.75 22.70 25.39
N GLY A 651 -34.93 22.87 26.70
CA GLY A 651 -36.25 22.98 27.35
C GLY A 651 -36.94 24.33 27.25
N SER A 652 -36.65 25.15 26.23
CA SER A 652 -37.43 26.35 25.92
C SER A 652 -38.26 26.13 24.66
N GLY A 653 -39.58 26.10 24.81
CA GLY A 653 -40.55 26.06 23.69
C GLY A 653 -40.61 27.33 22.83
N ASN A 654 -39.50 28.05 22.72
CA ASN A 654 -39.25 29.17 21.81
C ASN A 654 -37.90 28.93 21.15
N VAL A 655 -37.90 28.87 19.81
CA VAL A 655 -36.69 28.82 18.99
C VAL A 655 -35.88 30.10 19.24
N PRO A 656 -34.61 30.02 19.66
CA PRO A 656 -33.72 31.18 19.60
C PRO A 656 -33.51 31.53 18.12
N LEU A 657 -33.92 32.73 17.69
CA LEU A 657 -33.59 33.20 16.35
C LEU A 657 -32.06 33.28 16.22
N VAL A 658 -31.48 32.36 15.46
CA VAL A 658 -30.26 32.67 14.73
C VAL A 658 -30.65 33.61 13.61
N ASP A 659 -29.95 34.73 13.54
CA ASP A 659 -30.17 35.80 12.56
C ASP A 659 -30.13 35.23 11.13
N ALA A 660 -31.15 35.56 10.33
CA ALA A 660 -31.26 35.13 8.94
C ALA A 660 -30.13 35.68 8.05
N GLN A 661 -29.35 36.67 8.54
CA GLN A 661 -28.17 37.19 7.84
C GLN A 661 -26.84 36.52 8.23
N LEU A 662 -26.78 35.71 9.30
CA LEU A 662 -25.53 35.01 9.68
C LEU A 662 -25.47 33.55 9.18
N ALA A 663 -26.55 33.04 8.59
CA ALA A 663 -26.56 31.76 7.87
C ALA A 663 -26.03 31.87 6.42
N GLU A 664 -25.75 33.08 5.93
CA GLU A 664 -25.25 33.33 4.56
C GLU A 664 -23.71 33.45 4.47
N GLU A 665 -22.97 33.52 5.60
CA GLU A 665 -21.52 33.83 5.59
C GLU A 665 -20.55 32.71 6.02
N LEU A 666 -20.97 31.43 6.05
CA LEU A 666 -20.03 30.29 6.06
C LEU A 666 -20.40 29.22 5.01
N PRO A 667 -19.46 28.75 4.17
CA PRO A 667 -19.78 28.30 2.81
C PRO A 667 -20.21 26.83 2.72
N PHE A 668 -21.46 26.53 3.11
CA PHE A 668 -22.12 25.26 2.76
C PHE A 668 -22.98 25.33 1.49
N HIS A 669 -23.07 26.50 0.85
CA HIS A 669 -23.70 26.69 -0.47
C HIS A 669 -22.75 27.27 -1.53
N SER A 670 -21.49 26.83 -1.55
CA SER A 670 -20.84 26.62 -2.85
C SER A 670 -21.22 25.24 -3.37
N PHE A 671 -22.30 25.21 -4.16
CA PHE A 671 -22.36 24.24 -5.25
C PHE A 671 -21.06 24.44 -6.06
N ILE A 672 -20.10 23.51 -5.96
CA ILE A 672 -19.34 23.18 -7.17
C ILE A 672 -20.29 22.37 -8.04
N SER A 673 -21.23 23.12 -8.64
CA SER A 673 -21.63 22.88 -10.01
C SER A 673 -20.32 22.67 -10.77
N PHE A 674 -20.05 21.44 -11.20
CA PHE A 674 -19.01 21.19 -12.20
C PHE A 674 -19.53 21.53 -13.62
N SER A 675 -20.20 22.69 -13.75
CA SER A 675 -19.73 23.65 -14.75
C SER A 675 -18.20 23.77 -14.59
N PRO A 676 -17.42 23.80 -15.67
CA PRO A 676 -15.96 23.95 -15.55
C PRO A 676 -15.65 25.17 -14.68
N PRO A 677 -14.65 25.13 -13.77
CA PRO A 677 -14.31 26.28 -12.95
C PRO A 677 -13.75 27.38 -13.87
N THR A 678 -14.60 28.31 -14.26
CA THR A 678 -14.28 29.42 -15.17
C THR A 678 -13.68 30.64 -14.47
N ASN A 679 -13.62 30.63 -13.13
CA ASN A 679 -12.96 31.64 -12.31
C ASN A 679 -11.86 31.02 -11.45
N THR A 680 -10.70 30.77 -12.08
CA THR A 680 -9.43 30.94 -11.35
C THR A 680 -9.36 32.40 -10.87
N LYS A 681 -8.83 32.66 -9.68
CA LYS A 681 -8.53 34.05 -9.29
C LYS A 681 -7.25 34.49 -10.02
N ALA A 682 -7.17 35.78 -10.36
CA ALA A 682 -5.88 36.37 -10.70
C ALA A 682 -4.93 36.22 -9.50
N GLN A 683 -3.65 36.00 -9.77
CA GLN A 683 -2.61 35.72 -8.77
C GLN A 683 -1.26 36.18 -9.29
N ALA A 684 -0.32 36.45 -8.39
CA ALA A 684 1.02 36.90 -8.72
C ALA A 684 2.07 36.06 -7.99
N PHE A 685 3.22 35.88 -8.63
CA PHE A 685 4.38 35.20 -8.08
C PHE A 685 5.59 36.13 -8.16
N HIS A 686 6.36 36.25 -7.07
CA HIS A 686 7.62 37.01 -7.05
C HIS A 686 8.76 36.12 -6.60
N GLY A 687 9.77 35.94 -7.47
CA GLY A 687 10.85 34.99 -7.19
C GLY A 687 11.72 34.65 -8.38
N THR A 688 12.41 33.52 -8.30
CA THR A 688 13.22 32.98 -9.40
C THR A 688 12.35 32.17 -10.35
N LEU A 689 12.43 32.48 -11.65
CA LEU A 689 11.81 31.70 -12.73
C LEU A 689 12.90 31.08 -13.60
N ILE A 690 12.71 29.84 -14.06
CA ILE A 690 13.65 29.12 -14.93
C ILE A 690 12.87 28.47 -16.09
N HIS A 691 13.17 28.81 -17.34
CA HIS A 691 12.53 28.22 -18.53
C HIS A 691 13.45 28.23 -19.76
N SER A 692 13.13 27.42 -20.78
CA SER A 692 13.90 27.38 -22.03
C SER A 692 13.32 28.30 -23.11
N LEU A 693 14.19 29.06 -23.79
CA LEU A 693 13.83 29.87 -24.97
C LEU A 693 13.98 29.08 -26.28
N ASP A 694 14.95 28.17 -26.35
CA ASP A 694 15.22 27.26 -27.45
C ASP A 694 15.94 26.01 -26.85
N PRO A 695 16.35 25.00 -27.64
CA PRO A 695 17.04 23.83 -27.08
C PRO A 695 18.29 24.17 -26.27
N THR A 696 19.04 25.19 -26.66
CA THR A 696 20.34 25.56 -26.08
C THR A 696 20.26 26.70 -25.05
N THR A 697 19.25 27.57 -25.12
CA THR A 697 19.12 28.74 -24.25
C THR A 697 18.19 28.45 -23.07
N LEU A 698 18.79 28.29 -21.87
CA LEU A 698 18.10 28.30 -20.59
C LEU A 698 18.09 29.75 -20.04
N GLU A 699 16.91 30.27 -19.69
CA GLU A 699 16.75 31.59 -19.11
C GLU A 699 16.42 31.46 -17.61
N ILE A 700 17.24 32.12 -16.78
CA ILE A 700 17.08 32.18 -15.31
C ILE A 700 16.81 33.64 -14.94
N LEU A 701 15.61 33.92 -14.45
CA LEU A 701 15.12 35.27 -14.16
C LEU A 701 14.91 35.46 -12.65
N PRO A 702 15.93 35.90 -11.90
CA PRO A 702 15.83 36.14 -10.45
C PRO A 702 14.98 37.39 -10.15
N ASN A 703 14.34 37.40 -8.97
CA ASN A 703 13.51 38.52 -8.47
C ASN A 703 12.41 38.98 -9.44
N THR A 704 11.84 38.05 -10.22
CA THR A 704 10.86 38.34 -11.27
C THR A 704 9.46 38.33 -10.70
N LEU A 705 8.65 39.34 -11.05
CA LEU A 705 7.21 39.35 -10.81
C LEU A 705 6.48 38.80 -12.05
N LEU A 706 5.76 37.69 -11.88
CA LEU A 706 4.89 37.10 -12.89
C LEU A 706 3.44 37.26 -12.43
N ILE A 707 2.57 37.77 -13.30
CA ILE A 707 1.14 38.00 -13.01
C ILE A 707 0.31 37.08 -13.89
N VAL A 708 -0.58 36.29 -13.28
CA VAL A 708 -1.53 35.38 -13.93
C VAL A 708 -2.93 35.95 -13.82
N SER A 709 -3.65 36.01 -14.92
CA SER A 709 -5.03 36.47 -15.01
C SER A 709 -6.02 35.48 -14.37
N ALA A 710 -7.25 35.95 -14.15
CA ALA A 710 -8.38 35.10 -13.75
C ALA A 710 -8.80 34.06 -14.83
N THR A 711 -8.25 34.13 -16.04
CA THR A 711 -8.43 33.10 -17.09
C THR A 711 -7.33 32.05 -17.10
N GLY A 712 -6.34 32.16 -16.21
CA GLY A 712 -5.19 31.26 -16.14
C GLY A 712 -4.09 31.56 -17.15
N GLN A 713 -4.08 32.74 -17.76
CA GLN A 713 -3.05 33.19 -18.70
C GLN A 713 -2.02 34.09 -18.00
N ILE A 714 -0.77 33.99 -18.42
CA ILE A 714 0.30 34.90 -18.02
C ILE A 714 -0.02 36.27 -18.65
N GLN A 715 -0.31 37.27 -17.82
CA GLN A 715 -0.66 38.62 -18.26
C GLN A 715 0.59 39.47 -18.49
N SER A 716 1.53 39.42 -17.54
CA SER A 716 2.82 40.11 -17.66
C SER A 716 3.91 39.42 -16.85
N LEU A 717 5.15 39.71 -17.21
CA LEU A 717 6.36 39.22 -16.57
C LEU A 717 7.35 40.39 -16.48
N HIS A 718 7.82 40.69 -15.28
CA HIS A 718 8.67 41.83 -14.96
C HIS A 718 9.97 41.33 -14.28
N PRO A 719 11.05 41.09 -15.05
CA PRO A 719 12.32 40.63 -14.51
C PRO A 719 12.95 41.66 -13.57
N SER A 720 13.78 41.21 -12.63
CA SER A 720 14.54 42.10 -11.72
C SER A 720 13.69 43.10 -10.93
N THR A 721 12.45 42.71 -10.58
CA THR A 721 11.51 43.53 -9.82
C THR A 721 11.92 43.62 -8.35
N ILE A 722 12.08 44.85 -7.85
CA ILE A 722 12.32 45.13 -6.43
C ILE A 722 10.97 45.02 -5.67
N PRO A 723 10.90 44.38 -4.48
CA PRO A 723 9.65 44.20 -3.75
C PRO A 723 8.82 45.47 -3.49
N THR A 724 9.47 46.64 -3.38
CA THR A 724 8.82 47.95 -3.20
C THR A 724 7.98 48.38 -4.40
N ASP A 725 8.30 47.85 -5.59
CA ASP A 725 7.70 48.30 -6.86
C ASP A 725 6.49 47.43 -7.23
N ILE A 726 6.34 46.25 -6.60
CA ILE A 726 5.26 45.29 -6.84
C ILE A 726 3.87 45.94 -6.71
N PRO A 727 3.52 46.71 -5.66
CA PRO A 727 2.20 47.34 -5.56
C PRO A 727 1.89 48.29 -6.73
N THR A 728 2.91 49.01 -7.22
CA THR A 728 2.80 49.90 -8.38
C THR A 728 2.57 49.10 -9.66
N LEU A 729 3.33 48.02 -9.88
CA LEU A 729 3.20 47.15 -11.06
C LEU A 729 1.85 46.42 -11.09
N LEU A 730 1.36 45.93 -9.95
CA LEU A 730 0.03 45.34 -9.82
C LEU A 730 -1.07 46.35 -10.17
N THR A 731 -0.95 47.58 -9.65
CA THR A 731 -1.90 48.67 -9.94
C THR A 731 -1.91 49.05 -11.42
N GLN A 732 -0.74 49.07 -12.09
CA GLN A 732 -0.62 49.29 -13.54
C GLN A 732 -1.31 48.19 -14.37
N GLN A 733 -1.42 46.97 -13.83
CA GLN A 733 -2.16 45.86 -14.44
C GLN A 733 -3.65 45.81 -14.04
N ASN A 734 -4.15 46.86 -13.37
CA ASN A 734 -5.51 47.00 -12.83
C ASN A 734 -5.86 46.01 -11.69
N TYR A 735 -4.87 45.49 -10.96
CA TYR A 735 -5.07 44.68 -9.76
C TYR A 735 -4.82 45.50 -8.50
N HIS A 736 -5.71 45.40 -7.52
CA HIS A 736 -5.52 46.04 -6.22
C HIS A 736 -4.54 45.22 -5.36
N PRO A 737 -3.38 45.76 -4.94
CA PRO A 737 -2.30 44.98 -4.30
C PRO A 737 -2.74 44.13 -3.11
N ASP A 738 -3.63 44.65 -2.27
CA ASP A 738 -4.13 43.95 -1.07
C ASP A 738 -5.12 42.80 -1.35
N THR A 739 -5.52 42.59 -2.61
CA THR A 739 -6.58 41.63 -2.99
C THR A 739 -6.12 40.51 -3.90
N ILE A 740 -5.04 40.72 -4.67
CA ILE A 740 -4.44 39.70 -5.51
C ILE A 740 -3.49 38.84 -4.66
N PRO A 741 -3.66 37.51 -4.60
CA PRO A 741 -2.72 36.64 -3.91
C PRO A 741 -1.31 36.79 -4.51
N LEU A 742 -0.34 37.16 -3.67
CA LEU A 742 1.07 37.27 -4.04
C LEU A 742 1.86 36.17 -3.32
N THR A 743 2.44 35.25 -4.09
CA THR A 743 3.35 34.21 -3.58
C THR A 743 4.79 34.66 -3.77
N THR A 744 5.49 34.99 -2.67
CA THR A 744 6.92 35.28 -2.69
C THR A 744 7.73 34.01 -2.43
N LEU A 745 8.64 33.68 -3.34
CA LEU A 745 9.53 32.51 -3.24
C LEU A 745 10.76 32.84 -2.36
N ARG A 746 11.29 31.82 -1.69
CA ARG A 746 12.59 31.88 -1.00
C ARG A 746 13.74 31.96 -2.02
N SER A 747 14.93 32.38 -1.57
CA SER A 747 16.12 32.52 -2.42
C SER A 747 16.55 31.26 -3.17
N THR A 748 16.26 30.08 -2.64
CA THR A 748 16.53 28.78 -3.27
C THR A 748 15.32 28.16 -3.98
N GLU A 749 14.11 28.70 -3.80
CA GLU A 749 12.91 28.22 -4.49
C GLU A 749 12.82 28.84 -5.89
N PHE A 750 12.28 28.08 -6.84
CA PHE A 750 12.08 28.55 -8.21
C PHE A 750 10.84 27.96 -8.87
N LEU A 751 10.24 28.74 -9.78
CA LEU A 751 9.19 28.28 -10.69
C LEU A 751 9.80 27.78 -12.00
N ILE A 752 9.35 26.62 -12.46
CA ILE A 752 9.61 26.09 -13.81
C ILE A 752 8.29 25.87 -14.55
N PRO A 753 8.26 25.87 -15.90
CA PRO A 753 7.13 25.37 -16.65
C PRO A 753 6.80 23.93 -16.25
N GLY A 754 5.51 23.60 -16.26
CA GLY A 754 5.06 22.24 -15.99
C GLY A 754 5.61 21.24 -17.00
N PHE A 755 5.91 20.02 -16.54
CA PHE A 755 6.45 18.98 -17.40
C PHE A 755 5.39 18.46 -18.37
N ILE A 756 5.85 18.09 -19.56
CA ILE A 756 5.00 17.60 -20.65
C ILE A 756 5.47 16.20 -21.03
N ASP A 757 4.64 15.21 -20.70
CA ASP A 757 4.85 13.80 -21.03
C ASP A 757 4.26 13.52 -22.41
N THR A 758 5.11 13.43 -23.43
CA THR A 758 4.67 13.29 -24.82
C THR A 758 4.28 11.87 -25.22
N HIS A 759 4.48 10.87 -24.36
CA HIS A 759 4.03 9.51 -24.61
C HIS A 759 3.93 8.68 -23.32
N THR A 760 2.71 8.25 -22.97
CA THR A 760 2.47 7.43 -21.78
C THR A 760 1.19 6.60 -21.86
N HIS A 761 1.19 5.38 -21.31
CA HIS A 761 0.05 4.45 -21.38
C HIS A 761 -0.71 4.41 -20.06
N ALA A 762 -1.85 5.09 -19.99
CA ALA A 762 -2.69 5.10 -18.79
C ALA A 762 -3.18 3.69 -18.35
N PRO A 763 -3.57 2.76 -19.26
CA PRO A 763 -3.97 1.39 -18.89
C PRO A 763 -2.87 0.59 -18.21
N GLN A 764 -1.62 0.93 -18.51
CA GLN A 764 -0.44 0.21 -18.05
C GLN A 764 0.10 0.76 -16.72
N TRP A 765 -0.61 1.70 -16.08
CA TRP A 765 -0.26 2.22 -14.76
C TRP A 765 -0.14 1.13 -13.68
N SER A 766 -0.83 0.00 -13.85
CA SER A 766 -0.77 -1.13 -12.91
C SER A 766 0.41 -2.09 -13.12
N GLN A 767 1.15 -1.99 -14.23
CA GLN A 767 2.20 -2.96 -14.60
C GLN A 767 3.63 -2.40 -14.59
N ARG A 768 3.84 -1.13 -14.21
CA ARG A 768 5.19 -0.55 -14.11
C ARG A 768 6.11 -1.43 -13.25
N GLY A 769 7.29 -1.71 -13.78
CA GLY A 769 8.29 -2.57 -13.14
C GLY A 769 8.19 -4.06 -13.48
N LEU A 770 7.21 -4.49 -14.30
CA LEU A 770 7.09 -5.88 -14.75
C LEU A 770 7.71 -6.09 -16.15
N GLY A 771 8.48 -7.18 -16.28
CA GLY A 771 8.93 -7.71 -17.58
C GLY A 771 10.15 -7.05 -18.22
N ARG A 772 11.07 -6.48 -17.43
CA ARG A 772 12.35 -5.97 -17.91
C ARG A 772 13.24 -7.11 -18.44
N GLY A 773 14.00 -6.86 -19.51
CA GLY A 773 14.78 -7.89 -20.20
C GLY A 773 13.98 -8.87 -21.07
N ILE A 774 12.71 -8.57 -21.37
CA ILE A 774 11.85 -9.37 -22.26
C ILE A 774 11.71 -8.63 -23.61
N PRO A 775 11.75 -9.31 -24.77
CA PRO A 775 11.51 -8.69 -26.06
C PRO A 775 10.14 -8.03 -26.17
N LEU A 776 10.06 -6.83 -26.75
CA LEU A 776 8.86 -5.99 -26.85
C LEU A 776 7.58 -6.78 -27.19
N LEU A 777 7.57 -7.53 -28.29
CA LEU A 777 6.39 -8.30 -28.73
C LEU A 777 6.00 -9.42 -27.76
N THR A 778 6.96 -9.99 -27.03
CA THR A 778 6.71 -11.01 -25.99
C THR A 778 6.19 -10.36 -24.71
N TRP A 779 6.69 -9.18 -24.36
CA TRP A 779 6.23 -8.39 -23.23
C TRP A 779 4.78 -7.90 -23.42
N LEU A 780 4.45 -7.46 -24.64
CA LEU A 780 3.09 -7.06 -25.02
C LEU A 780 2.08 -8.20 -24.80
N GLU A 781 2.39 -9.39 -25.33
CA GLU A 781 1.55 -10.59 -25.24
C GLU A 781 1.39 -11.10 -23.80
N GLN A 782 2.48 -11.20 -23.04
CA GLN A 782 2.48 -11.86 -21.73
C GLN A 782 2.05 -10.96 -20.57
N ILE A 783 2.17 -9.64 -20.70
CA ILE A 783 1.97 -8.70 -19.59
C ILE A 783 0.99 -7.58 -19.98
N THR A 784 1.26 -6.88 -21.09
CA THR A 784 0.49 -5.68 -21.46
C THR A 784 -0.95 -5.97 -21.81
N PHE A 785 -1.24 -6.81 -22.80
CA PHE A 785 -2.64 -7.10 -23.17
C PHE A 785 -3.45 -7.70 -22.00
N PRO A 786 -2.90 -8.60 -21.15
CA PRO A 786 -3.57 -9.04 -19.92
C PRO A 786 -3.84 -7.94 -18.88
N HIS A 787 -3.06 -6.85 -18.86
CA HIS A 787 -3.32 -5.70 -17.99
C HIS A 787 -4.31 -4.71 -18.61
N GLU A 788 -4.18 -4.41 -19.90
CA GLU A 788 -5.07 -3.50 -20.60
C GLU A 788 -6.50 -4.05 -20.76
N SER A 789 -6.67 -5.38 -20.88
CA SER A 789 -8.00 -6.00 -20.99
C SER A 789 -8.88 -5.80 -19.76
N LYS A 790 -8.27 -5.62 -18.58
CA LYS A 790 -9.00 -5.32 -17.32
C LYS A 790 -9.76 -3.99 -17.39
N LEU A 791 -9.39 -3.09 -18.30
CA LEU A 791 -10.08 -1.80 -18.51
C LEU A 791 -11.46 -1.98 -19.17
N ALA A 792 -11.83 -3.21 -19.57
CA ALA A 792 -13.22 -3.53 -19.94
C ALA A 792 -14.21 -3.32 -18.78
N ASP A 793 -13.74 -3.33 -17.52
CA ASP A 793 -14.52 -2.90 -16.35
C ASP A 793 -14.37 -1.38 -16.13
N PRO A 794 -15.45 -0.57 -16.31
CA PRO A 794 -15.40 0.87 -16.10
C PRO A 794 -15.05 1.28 -14.66
N VAL A 795 -15.33 0.42 -13.66
CA VAL A 795 -14.98 0.70 -12.25
C VAL A 795 -13.47 0.57 -12.05
N TYR A 796 -12.86 -0.49 -12.59
CA TYR A 796 -11.39 -0.65 -12.60
C TYR A 796 -10.72 0.49 -13.39
N ALA A 797 -11.27 0.84 -14.55
CA ALA A 797 -10.81 1.97 -15.35
C ALA A 797 -10.80 3.29 -14.56
N LYS A 798 -11.90 3.63 -13.89
CA LYS A 798 -12.01 4.86 -13.09
C LYS A 798 -11.01 4.91 -11.93
N GLN A 799 -10.78 3.77 -11.26
CA GLN A 799 -9.79 3.68 -10.18
C GLN A 799 -8.36 3.83 -10.71
N LEU A 800 -8.02 3.11 -11.79
CA LEU A 800 -6.67 3.09 -12.34
C LEU A 800 -6.29 4.43 -12.96
N TYR A 801 -7.15 5.00 -13.81
CA TYR A 801 -6.91 6.27 -14.47
C TYR A 801 -6.84 7.43 -13.48
N ARG A 802 -7.63 7.42 -12.40
CA ARG A 802 -7.48 8.42 -11.34
C ARG A 802 -6.14 8.30 -10.64
N SER A 803 -5.66 7.08 -10.37
CA SER A 803 -4.31 6.88 -9.82
C SER A 803 -3.21 7.34 -10.78
N ALA A 804 -3.37 7.12 -12.08
CA ALA A 804 -2.43 7.56 -13.11
C ALA A 804 -2.35 9.08 -13.22
N VAL A 805 -3.48 9.75 -13.50
CA VAL A 805 -3.57 11.20 -13.66
C VAL A 805 -3.11 11.92 -12.39
N HIS A 806 -3.54 11.47 -11.21
CA HIS A 806 -3.09 12.05 -9.95
C HIS A 806 -1.58 11.82 -9.73
N GLY A 807 -1.07 10.62 -9.99
CA GLY A 807 0.36 10.29 -9.87
C GLY A 807 1.24 11.15 -10.79
N SER A 808 0.84 11.33 -12.05
CA SER A 808 1.51 12.22 -13.01
C SER A 808 1.52 13.68 -12.53
N LEU A 809 0.38 14.19 -12.03
CA LEU A 809 0.30 15.53 -11.44
C LEU A 809 1.22 15.68 -10.21
N GLN A 810 1.35 14.66 -9.36
CA GLN A 810 2.28 14.71 -8.23
C GLN A 810 3.74 14.81 -8.66
N GLN A 811 4.09 14.30 -9.85
CA GLN A 811 5.41 14.37 -10.48
C GLN A 811 5.62 15.65 -11.32
N GLY A 812 4.70 16.63 -11.25
CA GLY A 812 4.79 17.89 -11.98
C GLY A 812 4.41 17.82 -13.46
N ILE A 813 3.84 16.70 -13.92
CA ILE A 813 3.39 16.51 -15.31
C ILE A 813 2.04 17.21 -15.49
N THR A 814 2.06 18.44 -15.99
CA THR A 814 0.88 19.27 -16.23
C THR A 814 0.14 18.87 -17.50
N THR A 815 0.87 18.39 -18.50
CA THR A 815 0.35 17.92 -19.79
C THR A 815 0.80 16.49 -20.08
N ALA A 816 -0.11 15.61 -20.50
CA ALA A 816 0.21 14.22 -20.87
C ALA A 816 -0.47 13.78 -22.17
N CYS A 817 0.27 13.07 -23.03
CA CYS A 817 -0.25 12.39 -24.22
C CYS A 817 -0.50 10.92 -23.89
N TYR A 818 -1.74 10.61 -23.50
CA TYR A 818 -2.16 9.29 -23.07
C TYR A 818 -2.62 8.40 -24.24
N TYR A 819 -2.05 7.20 -24.28
CA TYR A 819 -2.69 6.04 -24.88
C TYR A 819 -3.75 5.51 -23.91
N GLY A 820 -4.99 5.44 -24.36
CA GLY A 820 -6.08 4.73 -23.70
C GLY A 820 -6.02 3.22 -24.00
N SER A 821 -6.97 2.45 -23.46
CA SER A 821 -7.16 1.04 -23.88
C SER A 821 -7.90 0.97 -25.23
N ARG A 822 -8.12 -0.22 -25.79
CA ARG A 822 -9.07 -0.36 -26.92
C ARG A 822 -10.52 -0.03 -26.55
N HIS A 823 -10.88 -0.04 -25.27
CA HIS A 823 -12.26 0.20 -24.84
C HIS A 823 -12.57 1.71 -24.87
N LYS A 824 -13.53 2.11 -25.71
CA LYS A 824 -14.00 3.50 -25.82
C LYS A 824 -14.43 4.06 -24.46
N ASP A 825 -15.33 3.38 -23.76
CA ASP A 825 -15.94 3.89 -22.53
C ASP A 825 -14.91 4.09 -21.42
N ALA A 826 -13.93 3.19 -21.31
CA ALA A 826 -12.79 3.38 -20.41
C ALA A 826 -11.97 4.63 -20.81
N THR A 827 -11.74 4.84 -22.10
CA THR A 827 -10.98 6.00 -22.58
C THR A 827 -11.76 7.32 -22.38
N LEU A 828 -13.09 7.30 -22.41
CA LEU A 828 -13.93 8.43 -21.98
C LEU A 828 -13.77 8.70 -20.48
N VAL A 829 -13.75 7.68 -19.63
CA VAL A 829 -13.47 7.81 -18.19
C VAL A 829 -12.09 8.44 -17.93
N LEU A 830 -11.08 8.15 -18.76
CA LEU A 830 -9.78 8.81 -18.69
C LEU A 830 -9.88 10.32 -19.04
N ALA A 831 -10.62 10.69 -20.08
CA ALA A 831 -10.88 12.08 -20.45
C ALA A 831 -11.62 12.87 -19.36
N GLU A 832 -12.68 12.29 -18.79
CA GLU A 832 -13.40 12.84 -17.64
C GLU A 832 -12.47 13.01 -16.42
N THR A 833 -11.57 12.05 -16.19
CA THR A 833 -10.62 12.07 -15.07
C THR A 833 -9.60 13.21 -15.23
N CYS A 834 -9.01 13.39 -16.41
CA CYS A 834 -8.09 14.49 -16.70
C CYS A 834 -8.78 15.85 -16.47
N ARG A 835 -9.96 16.06 -17.07
CA ARG A 835 -10.76 17.29 -16.89
C ARG A 835 -11.11 17.56 -15.43
N THR A 836 -11.53 16.54 -14.68
CA THR A 836 -11.91 16.65 -13.26
C THR A 836 -10.72 17.04 -12.38
N LEU A 837 -9.60 16.34 -12.53
CA LEU A 837 -8.37 16.62 -11.78
C LEU A 837 -7.64 17.88 -12.27
N GLY A 838 -8.01 18.41 -13.44
CA GLY A 838 -7.43 19.62 -14.01
C GLY A 838 -6.12 19.40 -14.74
N GLN A 839 -5.81 18.17 -15.18
CA GLN A 839 -4.63 17.91 -16.02
C GLN A 839 -4.96 18.22 -17.49
N ARG A 840 -4.04 18.86 -18.20
CA ARG A 840 -4.11 18.99 -19.66
C ARG A 840 -3.76 17.65 -20.29
N ALA A 841 -4.54 17.19 -21.27
CA ALA A 841 -4.33 15.86 -21.83
C ALA A 841 -4.66 15.77 -23.31
N LEU A 842 -3.81 15.07 -24.04
CA LEU A 842 -4.07 14.52 -25.36
C LEU A 842 -4.41 13.04 -25.15
N ILE A 843 -5.58 12.57 -25.57
CA ILE A 843 -6.07 11.22 -25.21
C ILE A 843 -6.67 10.53 -26.41
N GLY A 844 -6.30 9.28 -26.66
CA GLY A 844 -6.88 8.49 -27.75
C GLY A 844 -7.22 7.06 -27.37
N LYS A 845 -8.34 6.57 -27.93
CA LYS A 845 -8.72 5.15 -27.89
C LYS A 845 -7.74 4.38 -28.77
N CYS A 846 -7.12 3.32 -28.25
CA CYS A 846 -6.22 2.51 -29.07
C CYS A 846 -7.01 1.75 -30.14
N ASN A 847 -6.60 1.89 -31.40
CA ASN A 847 -7.11 1.13 -32.53
C ASN A 847 -6.18 -0.07 -32.78
N MET A 848 -6.75 -1.29 -32.77
CA MET A 848 -6.03 -2.56 -32.88
C MET A 848 -6.98 -3.64 -33.43
N ASN A 849 -6.85 -4.06 -34.70
CA ASN A 849 -7.72 -5.08 -35.33
C ASN A 849 -7.00 -6.34 -35.83
N ARG A 850 -5.68 -6.43 -35.69
CA ARG A 850 -4.90 -7.67 -35.95
C ARG A 850 -3.72 -7.83 -34.98
N HIS A 851 -3.07 -8.98 -34.99
CA HIS A 851 -1.82 -9.28 -34.25
C HIS A 851 -1.81 -8.88 -32.75
N ALA A 852 -2.98 -8.98 -32.12
CA ALA A 852 -3.20 -9.00 -30.69
C ALA A 852 -4.06 -10.24 -30.36
N PRO A 853 -4.15 -10.68 -29.10
CA PRO A 853 -4.98 -11.81 -28.71
C PRO A 853 -6.45 -11.62 -29.10
N ASP A 854 -7.13 -12.69 -29.53
CA ASP A 854 -8.55 -12.67 -29.95
C ASP A 854 -9.51 -12.07 -28.89
N TRP A 855 -9.12 -12.09 -27.61
CA TRP A 855 -9.87 -11.53 -26.48
C TRP A 855 -9.52 -10.07 -26.14
N TYR A 856 -8.54 -9.46 -26.82
CA TYR A 856 -8.15 -8.05 -26.65
C TYR A 856 -7.81 -7.40 -27.99
N ILE A 857 -8.83 -7.35 -28.85
CA ILE A 857 -8.76 -6.80 -30.21
C ILE A 857 -10.11 -6.15 -30.56
N ASP A 858 -10.11 -5.18 -31.47
CA ASP A 858 -11.33 -4.65 -32.08
C ASP A 858 -11.91 -5.72 -33.02
N SER A 859 -13.23 -5.92 -32.99
CA SER A 859 -13.90 -7.02 -33.72
C SER A 859 -13.99 -6.78 -35.23
N SER A 860 -13.95 -5.52 -35.66
CA SER A 860 -13.89 -5.14 -37.08
C SER A 860 -13.31 -3.74 -37.27
N VAL A 861 -13.01 -3.38 -38.53
CA VAL A 861 -12.62 -2.02 -38.92
C VAL A 861 -13.75 -1.04 -38.60
N GLU A 862 -14.99 -1.42 -38.91
CA GLU A 862 -16.20 -0.62 -38.73
C GLU A 862 -16.46 -0.30 -37.25
N GLU A 863 -16.34 -1.29 -36.34
CA GLU A 863 -16.40 -1.04 -34.89
C GLU A 863 -15.28 -0.10 -34.47
N SER A 864 -14.03 -0.41 -34.85
CA SER A 864 -12.85 0.34 -34.42
C SER A 864 -12.93 1.82 -34.80
N VAL A 865 -13.39 2.12 -36.02
CA VAL A 865 -13.59 3.47 -36.55
C VAL A 865 -14.82 4.14 -35.94
N SER A 866 -15.96 3.44 -35.82
CA SER A 866 -17.18 3.98 -35.21
C SER A 866 -16.95 4.41 -33.76
N ASP A 867 -16.24 3.60 -32.98
CA ASP A 867 -15.89 3.92 -31.59
C ASP A 867 -14.88 5.08 -31.50
N THR A 868 -13.92 5.18 -32.42
CA THR A 868 -13.02 6.34 -32.48
C THR A 868 -13.78 7.62 -32.85
N VAL A 869 -14.75 7.58 -33.78
CA VAL A 869 -15.55 8.76 -34.15
C VAL A 869 -16.47 9.21 -33.01
N ASP A 870 -17.17 8.28 -32.35
CA ASP A 870 -17.98 8.57 -31.15
C ASP A 870 -17.10 9.13 -30.03
N PHE A 871 -15.95 8.50 -29.74
CA PHE A 871 -14.97 9.03 -28.77
C PHE A 871 -14.55 10.46 -29.07
N VAL A 872 -14.16 10.75 -30.33
CA VAL A 872 -13.72 12.10 -30.75
C VAL A 872 -14.83 13.14 -30.57
N ALA A 873 -16.08 12.81 -30.92
CA ALA A 873 -17.23 13.69 -30.71
C ALA A 873 -17.48 13.92 -29.21
N ARG A 874 -17.55 12.85 -28.43
CA ARG A 874 -17.79 12.89 -26.97
C ARG A 874 -16.75 13.69 -26.20
N VAL A 875 -15.46 13.59 -26.56
CA VAL A 875 -14.41 14.39 -25.89
C VAL A 875 -14.46 15.86 -26.31
N LYS A 876 -14.79 16.18 -27.58
CA LYS A 876 -15.03 17.56 -28.02
C LYS A 876 -16.18 18.21 -27.27
N ASP A 877 -17.28 17.48 -27.07
CA ASP A 877 -18.44 17.94 -26.30
C ASP A 877 -18.12 18.07 -24.80
N LEU A 878 -17.42 17.07 -24.24
CA LEU A 878 -17.00 17.05 -22.83
C LEU A 878 -16.18 18.30 -22.47
N ASP A 879 -15.24 18.71 -23.33
CA ASP A 879 -14.31 19.81 -23.04
C ASP A 879 -14.58 21.12 -23.79
N ALA A 880 -15.77 21.25 -24.38
CA ALA A 880 -16.24 22.46 -25.05
C ALA A 880 -16.06 23.71 -24.17
N GLY A 881 -15.16 24.60 -24.60
CA GLY A 881 -14.85 25.87 -23.93
C GLY A 881 -13.74 25.83 -22.85
N ALA A 882 -13.30 24.67 -22.38
CA ALA A 882 -12.23 24.57 -21.38
C ALA A 882 -10.84 24.42 -22.02
N GLY A 883 -10.71 23.60 -23.07
CA GLY A 883 -9.49 23.45 -23.87
C GLY A 883 -8.32 22.76 -23.16
N LEU A 884 -8.61 21.96 -22.13
CA LEU A 884 -7.66 21.14 -21.39
C LEU A 884 -7.52 19.72 -21.99
N VAL A 885 -8.61 19.13 -22.48
CA VAL A 885 -8.62 17.75 -22.99
C VAL A 885 -8.86 17.73 -24.50
N THR A 886 -7.98 17.07 -25.24
CA THR A 886 -8.00 16.97 -26.71
C THR A 886 -8.04 15.50 -27.13
N PRO A 887 -8.98 15.07 -27.99
CA PRO A 887 -8.97 13.71 -28.53
C PRO A 887 -7.87 13.54 -29.58
N VAL A 888 -7.26 12.35 -29.62
CA VAL A 888 -6.14 12.00 -30.50
C VAL A 888 -6.41 10.68 -31.22
N ILE A 889 -6.15 10.62 -32.52
CA ILE A 889 -6.25 9.38 -33.30
C ILE A 889 -5.07 8.48 -32.96
N THR A 890 -5.34 7.26 -32.48
CA THR A 890 -4.31 6.37 -31.90
C THR A 890 -4.36 4.96 -32.53
N PRO A 891 -3.94 4.79 -33.81
CA PRO A 891 -3.43 3.50 -34.25
C PRO A 891 -2.27 3.13 -33.32
N ARG A 892 -2.36 2.00 -32.61
CA ARG A 892 -1.35 1.70 -31.58
C ARG A 892 0.05 1.66 -32.20
N PHE A 893 0.16 0.85 -33.26
CA PHE A 893 1.31 0.71 -34.16
C PHE A 893 0.91 -0.16 -35.36
N ALA A 894 1.65 -0.03 -36.46
CA ALA A 894 1.43 -0.67 -37.75
C ALA A 894 1.16 -2.18 -37.67
N ILE A 895 1.83 -2.92 -36.78
CA ILE A 895 1.62 -4.37 -36.61
C ILE A 895 0.16 -4.68 -36.25
N THR A 896 -0.47 -3.88 -35.39
CA THR A 896 -1.84 -4.13 -34.90
C THR A 896 -2.97 -3.52 -35.73
N CYS A 897 -2.66 -2.74 -36.75
CA CYS A 897 -3.66 -2.16 -37.67
C CYS A 897 -3.44 -2.71 -39.08
N ASP A 898 -4.48 -3.17 -39.76
CA ASP A 898 -4.41 -3.50 -41.19
C ASP A 898 -4.56 -2.26 -42.09
N GLU A 899 -4.35 -2.43 -43.41
CA GLU A 899 -4.48 -1.34 -44.38
C GLU A 899 -5.87 -0.67 -44.38
N PRO A 900 -7.00 -1.41 -44.36
CA PRO A 900 -8.32 -0.81 -44.22
C PRO A 900 -8.50 0.05 -42.97
N LEU A 901 -8.01 -0.38 -41.80
CA LEU A 901 -8.09 0.41 -40.58
C LEU A 901 -7.20 1.66 -40.64
N LEU A 902 -5.96 1.55 -41.11
CA LEU A 902 -5.07 2.71 -41.28
C LEU A 902 -5.66 3.74 -42.26
N GLN A 903 -6.22 3.28 -43.38
CA GLN A 903 -6.90 4.13 -44.36
C GLN A 903 -8.10 4.85 -43.74
N ALA A 904 -8.98 4.12 -43.03
CA ALA A 904 -10.16 4.71 -42.42
C ALA A 904 -9.83 5.71 -41.30
N LEU A 905 -8.80 5.44 -40.48
CA LEU A 905 -8.30 6.40 -39.49
C LEU A 905 -7.71 7.64 -40.17
N GLY A 906 -6.99 7.47 -41.29
CA GLY A 906 -6.55 8.58 -42.14
C GLY A 906 -7.70 9.44 -42.69
N ASP A 907 -8.82 8.82 -43.04
CA ASP A 907 -10.02 9.54 -43.48
C ASP A 907 -10.74 10.25 -42.32
N VAL A 908 -10.66 9.72 -41.08
CA VAL A 908 -11.06 10.46 -39.87
C VAL A 908 -10.17 11.70 -39.65
N VAL A 909 -8.85 11.60 -39.88
CA VAL A 909 -7.94 12.77 -39.80
C VAL A 909 -8.29 13.81 -40.88
N LYS A 910 -8.48 13.40 -42.14
CA LYS A 910 -8.88 14.31 -43.24
C LYS A 910 -10.20 15.04 -42.96
N THR A 911 -11.16 14.37 -42.34
CA THR A 911 -12.47 14.95 -41.98
C THR A 911 -12.45 15.76 -40.67
N ASN A 912 -11.36 15.70 -39.90
CA ASN A 912 -11.16 16.46 -38.66
C ASN A 912 -9.84 17.26 -38.71
N PRO A 913 -9.73 18.31 -39.55
CA PRO A 913 -8.49 19.09 -39.68
C PRO A 913 -7.92 19.55 -38.33
N GLY A 914 -6.63 19.31 -38.11
CA GLY A 914 -5.93 19.68 -36.88
C GLY A 914 -6.17 18.73 -35.69
N ILE A 915 -6.83 17.58 -35.86
CA ILE A 915 -6.81 16.52 -34.84
C ILE A 915 -5.39 15.92 -34.74
N PRO A 916 -4.81 15.74 -33.53
CA PRO A 916 -3.53 15.08 -33.40
C PRO A 916 -3.62 13.58 -33.71
N VAL A 917 -2.46 13.00 -34.04
CA VAL A 917 -2.28 11.55 -34.22
C VAL A 917 -1.14 11.10 -33.32
N GLN A 918 -1.20 9.89 -32.76
CA GLN A 918 -0.07 9.28 -32.06
C GLN A 918 0.07 7.79 -32.42
N THR A 919 1.31 7.34 -32.64
CA THR A 919 1.66 5.92 -32.91
C THR A 919 3.06 5.61 -32.38
N HIS A 920 3.37 4.32 -32.14
CA HIS A 920 4.76 3.88 -32.01
C HIS A 920 5.38 3.83 -33.42
N PHE A 921 6.69 4.09 -33.50
CA PHE A 921 7.37 4.31 -34.78
C PHE A 921 8.85 3.93 -34.67
N ASN A 922 9.30 3.02 -35.54
CA ASN A 922 10.68 2.52 -35.59
C ASN A 922 11.26 2.21 -34.18
N GLU A 923 10.51 1.47 -33.35
CA GLU A 923 10.86 1.27 -31.94
C GLU A 923 11.95 0.21 -31.78
N SER A 924 11.73 -0.99 -32.31
CA SER A 924 12.69 -2.11 -32.16
C SER A 924 12.96 -2.79 -33.49
N ARG A 925 14.13 -3.42 -33.61
CA ARG A 925 14.52 -4.15 -34.84
C ARG A 925 13.55 -5.27 -35.20
N GLY A 926 12.97 -5.92 -34.19
CA GLY A 926 11.95 -6.97 -34.36
C GLY A 926 10.61 -6.40 -34.84
N GLU A 927 10.20 -5.25 -34.30
CA GLU A 927 9.00 -4.52 -34.69
C GLU A 927 9.10 -4.03 -36.14
N ILE A 928 10.13 -3.25 -36.48
CA ILE A 928 10.40 -2.75 -37.85
C ILE A 928 10.42 -3.89 -38.88
N LYS A 929 11.04 -5.04 -38.54
CA LYS A 929 11.09 -6.21 -39.42
C LYS A 929 9.69 -6.79 -39.66
N PHE A 930 8.87 -6.92 -38.62
CA PHE A 930 7.52 -7.47 -38.75
C PHE A 930 6.58 -6.48 -39.45
N THR A 931 6.71 -5.17 -39.18
CA THR A 931 6.01 -4.12 -39.95
C THR A 931 6.31 -4.22 -41.46
N LYS A 932 7.57 -4.44 -41.85
CA LYS A 932 7.95 -4.65 -43.26
C LYS A 932 7.48 -5.97 -43.87
N GLU A 933 7.33 -7.03 -43.06
CA GLU A 933 6.72 -8.30 -43.50
C GLU A 933 5.20 -8.15 -43.74
N LEU A 934 4.53 -7.26 -43.00
CA LEU A 934 3.10 -6.99 -43.11
C LEU A 934 2.73 -5.95 -44.17
N PHE A 935 3.63 -5.03 -44.51
CA PHE A 935 3.44 -4.01 -45.55
C PHE A 935 4.64 -3.92 -46.52
N PRO A 936 4.93 -4.97 -47.31
CA PRO A 936 6.12 -5.03 -48.16
C PRO A 936 6.14 -4.01 -49.31
N GLN A 937 5.04 -3.30 -49.55
CA GLN A 937 4.93 -2.24 -50.57
C GLN A 937 5.56 -0.90 -50.15
N PHE A 938 5.83 -0.68 -48.86
CA PHE A 938 6.48 0.54 -48.36
C PHE A 938 7.92 0.23 -47.92
N LYS A 939 8.86 1.13 -48.24
CA LYS A 939 10.28 0.98 -47.89
C LYS A 939 10.52 1.33 -46.41
N THR A 940 9.74 2.27 -45.89
CA THR A 940 9.91 2.90 -44.57
C THR A 940 8.56 3.04 -43.85
N GLU A 941 8.59 3.18 -42.52
CA GLU A 941 7.37 3.48 -41.76
C GLU A 941 6.88 4.90 -42.03
N THR A 942 7.78 5.82 -42.37
CA THR A 942 7.38 7.17 -42.83
C THR A 942 6.51 7.07 -44.07
N GLU A 943 6.90 6.30 -45.10
CA GLU A 943 6.10 6.09 -46.31
C GLU A 943 4.75 5.44 -46.00
N LEU A 944 4.72 4.45 -45.11
CA LEU A 944 3.51 3.75 -44.67
C LEU A 944 2.48 4.70 -44.04
N TYR A 945 2.86 5.46 -43.01
CA TYR A 945 1.93 6.35 -42.31
C TYR A 945 1.58 7.61 -43.13
N ASP A 946 2.50 8.11 -43.98
CA ASP A 946 2.26 9.23 -44.91
C ASP A 946 1.26 8.85 -46.00
N HIS A 947 1.37 7.64 -46.56
CA HIS A 947 0.43 7.10 -47.55
C HIS A 947 -1.02 7.12 -47.06
N PHE A 948 -1.24 6.69 -45.80
CA PHE A 948 -2.57 6.72 -45.19
C PHE A 948 -2.99 8.12 -44.68
N GLY A 949 -2.12 9.13 -44.73
CA GLY A 949 -2.42 10.49 -44.26
C GLY A 949 -2.44 10.62 -42.73
N LEU A 950 -1.70 9.75 -42.03
CA LEU A 950 -1.55 9.75 -40.57
C LEU A 950 -0.34 10.56 -40.08
N LEU A 951 0.54 11.00 -40.99
CA LEU A 951 1.62 11.94 -40.70
C LEU A 951 1.19 13.38 -41.00
N THR A 952 1.22 14.21 -39.95
CA THR A 952 0.81 15.62 -39.93
C THR A 952 1.76 16.42 -39.04
N ASP A 953 1.60 17.74 -39.03
CA ASP A 953 2.29 18.65 -38.11
C ASP A 953 1.92 18.43 -36.63
N ARG A 954 0.83 17.68 -36.38
CA ARG A 954 0.36 17.25 -35.05
C ARG A 954 0.47 15.74 -34.82
N THR A 955 1.30 15.03 -35.58
CA THR A 955 1.57 13.60 -35.35
C THR A 955 2.73 13.42 -34.37
N ILE A 956 2.50 12.60 -33.34
CA ILE A 956 3.46 12.23 -32.30
C ILE A 956 3.95 10.80 -32.56
N LEU A 957 5.23 10.65 -32.87
CA LEU A 957 5.91 9.39 -33.14
C LEU A 957 6.69 8.97 -31.90
N ALA A 958 6.23 7.92 -31.22
CA ALA A 958 6.88 7.42 -30.01
C ALA A 958 8.14 6.60 -30.35
N HIS A 959 9.13 6.71 -29.46
CA HIS A 959 10.45 6.06 -29.50
C HIS A 959 11.37 6.60 -30.60
N ALA A 960 11.06 6.34 -31.88
CA ALA A 960 11.90 6.67 -33.04
C ALA A 960 13.39 6.34 -32.80
N ILE A 961 13.70 5.05 -32.66
CA ILE A 961 15.07 4.62 -32.30
C ILE A 961 15.92 4.43 -33.55
N TYR A 962 15.35 3.83 -34.59
CA TYR A 962 16.08 3.44 -35.80
C TYR A 962 15.56 4.17 -37.06
N PRO A 963 15.64 5.51 -37.13
CA PRO A 963 15.26 6.23 -38.33
C PRO A 963 16.20 5.85 -39.48
N LEU A 964 15.65 5.74 -40.68
CA LEU A 964 16.47 5.69 -41.89
C LEU A 964 16.80 7.13 -42.34
N PRO A 965 18.00 7.41 -42.89
CA PRO A 965 18.38 8.77 -43.31
C PRO A 965 17.39 9.43 -44.29
N ASP A 966 16.74 8.63 -45.15
CA ASP A 966 15.73 9.09 -46.11
C ASP A 966 14.42 9.56 -45.43
N GLU A 967 14.15 9.15 -44.18
CA GLU A 967 12.94 9.52 -43.44
C GLU A 967 13.04 10.92 -42.82
N LEU A 968 14.22 11.32 -42.34
CA LEU A 968 14.40 12.57 -41.59
C LEU A 968 13.94 13.83 -42.38
N PRO A 969 14.25 14.00 -43.68
CA PRO A 969 13.79 15.15 -44.44
C PRO A 969 12.27 15.19 -44.58
N ARG A 970 11.62 14.02 -44.71
CA ARG A 970 10.15 13.93 -44.86
C ARG A 970 9.44 14.18 -43.54
N LEU A 971 9.93 13.58 -42.44
CA LEU A 971 9.44 13.87 -41.08
C LEU A 971 9.60 15.35 -40.73
N LYS A 972 10.70 16.00 -41.17
CA LYS A 972 10.87 17.44 -40.97
C LYS A 972 9.95 18.28 -41.87
N GLN A 973 9.74 17.88 -43.12
CA GLN A 973 8.85 18.57 -44.07
C GLN A 973 7.39 18.56 -43.59
N LEU A 974 6.94 17.43 -43.03
CA LEU A 974 5.62 17.27 -42.41
C LEU A 974 5.54 17.88 -41.00
N ASP A 975 6.68 18.33 -40.46
CA ASP A 975 6.87 18.80 -39.09
C ASP A 975 6.25 17.85 -38.04
N CYS A 976 6.50 16.54 -38.15
CA CYS A 976 6.08 15.59 -37.13
C CYS A 976 6.88 15.79 -35.82
N GLY A 977 6.31 15.35 -34.70
CA GLY A 977 6.97 15.35 -33.39
C GLY A 977 7.43 13.96 -32.96
N ILE A 978 8.55 13.90 -32.24
CA ILE A 978 9.12 12.66 -31.70
C ILE A 978 9.02 12.67 -30.17
N ALA A 979 8.46 11.61 -29.60
CA ALA A 979 8.43 11.35 -28.16
C ALA A 979 9.53 10.37 -27.78
N HIS A 980 10.67 10.92 -27.32
CA HIS A 980 11.82 10.14 -26.89
C HIS A 980 11.55 9.52 -25.52
N CYS A 981 11.54 8.18 -25.45
CA CYS A 981 11.22 7.41 -24.25
C CYS A 981 12.46 6.62 -23.76
N PRO A 982 13.46 7.25 -23.13
CA PRO A 982 14.75 6.61 -22.83
C PRO A 982 14.68 5.45 -21.82
N ILE A 983 13.68 5.43 -20.93
CA ILE A 983 13.54 4.39 -19.89
C ILE A 983 13.15 3.01 -20.48
N PRO A 984 12.06 2.86 -21.27
CA PRO A 984 11.77 1.57 -21.93
C PRO A 984 12.91 1.17 -22.86
N ASN A 985 13.42 2.12 -23.66
CA ASN A 985 14.46 1.89 -24.67
C ASN A 985 15.72 1.22 -24.09
N THR A 986 16.03 1.45 -22.81
CA THR A 986 17.22 0.92 -22.13
C THR A 986 16.95 -0.25 -21.19
N THR A 987 15.69 -0.70 -21.05
CA THR A 987 15.30 -1.71 -20.04
C THR A 987 14.45 -2.88 -20.57
N MET A 988 14.24 -2.96 -21.89
CA MET A 988 13.77 -4.16 -22.60
C MET A 988 14.92 -5.17 -22.77
N ASP A 989 14.91 -5.99 -23.83
CA ASP A 989 15.92 -7.02 -24.14
C ASP A 989 17.21 -6.48 -24.79
N GLU A 990 17.12 -5.36 -25.52
CA GLU A 990 18.27 -4.64 -26.08
C GLU A 990 18.44 -3.25 -25.41
N PHE A 991 19.68 -2.74 -25.35
CA PHE A 991 19.96 -1.35 -24.97
C PHE A 991 19.84 -0.47 -26.23
N MET A 992 18.65 0.08 -26.44
CA MET A 992 18.29 0.78 -27.68
C MET A 992 18.56 2.29 -27.57
N ILE A 993 19.34 2.84 -28.50
CA ILE A 993 19.89 4.20 -28.45
C ILE A 993 19.25 5.06 -29.55
N ALA A 994 18.32 5.94 -29.18
CA ALA A 994 17.69 6.86 -30.13
C ALA A 994 18.63 8.04 -30.48
N PRO A 995 18.72 8.47 -31.76
CA PRO A 995 19.62 9.54 -32.21
C PRO A 995 19.04 10.94 -31.98
N VAL A 996 18.75 11.29 -30.72
CA VAL A 996 18.11 12.57 -30.35
C VAL A 996 18.88 13.79 -30.86
N ARG A 997 20.22 13.75 -30.81
CA ARG A 997 21.09 14.82 -31.36
C ARG A 997 20.87 15.03 -32.85
N GLU A 998 20.65 13.97 -33.62
CA GLU A 998 20.41 14.03 -35.06
C GLU A 998 19.07 14.70 -35.38
N TYR A 999 18.03 14.38 -34.61
CA TYR A 999 16.71 15.04 -34.72
C TYR A 999 16.78 16.53 -34.43
N LEU A 1000 17.50 16.93 -33.37
CA LEU A 1000 17.71 18.34 -33.03
C LEU A 1000 18.50 19.07 -34.13
N ASN A 1001 19.55 18.45 -34.67
CA ASN A 1001 20.34 19.02 -35.78
C ASN A 1001 19.50 19.22 -37.07
N HIS A 1002 18.53 18.35 -37.33
CA HIS A 1002 17.57 18.49 -38.44
C HIS A 1002 16.38 19.42 -38.12
N GLY A 1003 16.32 19.99 -36.90
CA GLY A 1003 15.23 20.87 -36.46
C GLY A 1003 13.87 20.17 -36.30
N ILE A 1004 13.87 18.85 -36.12
CA ILE A 1004 12.67 18.04 -35.84
C ILE A 1004 12.22 18.31 -34.39
N LYS A 1005 10.91 18.31 -34.15
CA LYS A 1005 10.35 18.55 -32.81
C LYS A 1005 10.58 17.30 -31.96
N VAL A 1006 11.24 17.44 -30.80
CA VAL A 1006 11.46 16.34 -29.86
C VAL A 1006 10.99 16.74 -28.46
N GLY A 1007 10.38 15.80 -27.76
CA GLY A 1007 10.01 15.89 -26.34
C GLY A 1007 10.24 14.55 -25.64
N LEU A 1008 9.99 14.50 -24.34
CA LEU A 1008 10.22 13.30 -23.52
C LEU A 1008 8.91 12.58 -23.16
N GLY A 1009 8.92 11.25 -23.25
CA GLY A 1009 7.83 10.38 -22.81
C GLY A 1009 8.23 9.47 -21.64
N THR A 1010 7.33 9.27 -20.67
CA THR A 1010 7.55 8.28 -19.60
C THR A 1010 7.37 6.84 -20.09
N ASP A 1011 6.54 6.63 -21.12
CA ASP A 1011 6.06 5.32 -21.56
C ASP A 1011 5.60 4.46 -20.38
N CYS A 1012 4.73 5.00 -19.50
CA CYS A 1012 4.32 4.33 -18.28
C CYS A 1012 3.82 2.89 -18.55
N GLY A 1013 4.62 1.89 -18.20
CA GLY A 1013 4.39 0.50 -18.59
C GLY A 1013 5.69 -0.14 -19.07
N GLY A 1014 6.15 0.25 -20.26
CA GLY A 1014 7.49 -0.07 -20.75
C GLY A 1014 8.55 0.65 -19.90
N GLY A 1015 8.38 1.94 -19.68
CA GLY A 1015 9.02 2.70 -18.61
C GLY A 1015 8.53 2.29 -17.22
N TYR A 1016 9.44 2.17 -16.25
CA TYR A 1016 9.10 1.83 -14.85
C TYR A 1016 8.86 3.06 -13.96
N SER A 1017 9.43 4.22 -14.30
CA SER A 1017 9.21 5.47 -13.57
C SER A 1017 8.07 6.27 -14.18
N SER A 1018 7.39 7.06 -13.34
CA SER A 1018 6.43 8.08 -13.75
C SER A 1018 6.98 9.50 -13.54
N SER A 1019 8.26 9.65 -13.21
CA SER A 1019 8.90 10.94 -12.97
C SER A 1019 9.61 11.46 -14.22
N MET A 1020 9.31 12.68 -14.65
CA MET A 1020 10.02 13.32 -15.76
C MET A 1020 11.50 13.59 -15.43
N LEU A 1021 11.86 13.69 -14.14
CA LEU A 1021 13.25 13.80 -13.70
C LEU A 1021 14.06 12.54 -14.05
N ASP A 1022 13.49 11.36 -13.84
CA ASP A 1022 14.12 10.09 -14.22
C ASP A 1022 14.19 9.93 -15.74
N VAL A 1023 13.20 10.43 -16.49
CA VAL A 1023 13.23 10.42 -17.95
C VAL A 1023 14.34 11.34 -18.48
N MET A 1024 14.54 12.53 -17.90
CA MET A 1024 15.68 13.39 -18.24
C MET A 1024 17.03 12.73 -17.92
N ARG A 1025 17.17 12.10 -16.73
CA ARG A 1025 18.38 11.32 -16.35
C ARG A 1025 18.67 10.21 -17.34
N ALA A 1026 17.65 9.48 -17.77
CA ALA A 1026 17.79 8.44 -18.78
C ALA A 1026 18.13 9.00 -20.17
N ALA A 1027 17.57 10.16 -20.56
CA ALA A 1027 17.92 10.85 -21.81
C ALA A 1027 19.42 11.24 -21.84
N PHE A 1028 19.97 11.71 -20.72
CA PHE A 1028 21.42 11.95 -20.59
C PHE A 1028 22.23 10.69 -20.87
N MET A 1029 21.93 9.60 -20.16
CA MET A 1029 22.65 8.34 -20.31
C MET A 1029 22.59 7.80 -21.75
N VAL A 1030 21.42 7.86 -22.39
CA VAL A 1030 21.25 7.46 -23.80
C VAL A 1030 22.03 8.38 -24.74
N SER A 1031 22.08 9.69 -24.49
CA SER A 1031 22.82 10.64 -25.34
C SER A 1031 24.34 10.46 -25.26
N VAL A 1032 24.88 10.11 -24.08
CA VAL A 1032 26.30 9.77 -23.90
C VAL A 1032 26.64 8.42 -24.54
N ALA A 1033 25.72 7.45 -24.49
CA ALA A 1033 25.86 6.20 -25.23
C ALA A 1033 25.87 6.47 -26.76
N ASN A 1034 25.01 7.36 -27.27
CA ASN A 1034 25.01 7.76 -28.67
C ASN A 1034 26.32 8.45 -29.09
N GLN A 1035 26.86 9.34 -28.25
CA GLN A 1035 28.19 9.93 -28.48
C GLN A 1035 29.27 8.85 -28.60
N THR A 1036 29.21 7.84 -27.74
CA THR A 1036 30.19 6.74 -27.71
C THR A 1036 30.11 5.90 -29.00
N GLU A 1037 28.92 5.41 -29.36
CA GLU A 1037 28.69 4.60 -30.58
C GLU A 1037 29.05 5.37 -31.87
N THR A 1038 28.80 6.69 -31.89
CA THR A 1038 29.11 7.55 -33.04
C THR A 1038 30.53 8.13 -33.01
N ASN A 1039 31.41 7.66 -32.12
CA ASN A 1039 32.79 8.10 -31.98
C ASN A 1039 32.95 9.63 -31.84
N GLY A 1040 32.02 10.26 -31.11
CA GLY A 1040 32.01 11.70 -30.84
C GLY A 1040 31.27 12.56 -31.86
N LEU A 1041 30.75 12.00 -32.96
CA LEU A 1041 30.00 12.75 -33.98
C LEU A 1041 28.74 13.42 -33.40
N HIS A 1042 28.01 12.72 -32.52
CA HIS A 1042 26.85 13.26 -31.84
C HIS A 1042 27.21 13.68 -30.41
N ALA A 1043 27.25 14.99 -30.15
CA ALA A 1043 27.41 15.50 -28.79
C ALA A 1043 26.22 15.06 -27.90
N PRO A 1044 26.46 14.75 -26.60
CA PRO A 1044 25.41 14.38 -25.67
C PRO A 1044 24.47 15.57 -25.42
N LEU A 1045 23.34 15.31 -24.77
CA LEU A 1045 22.44 16.37 -24.33
C LEU A 1045 23.04 17.13 -23.14
N SER A 1046 22.81 18.43 -23.10
CA SER A 1046 23.10 19.31 -21.97
C SER A 1046 21.92 19.45 -21.01
N VAL A 1047 22.16 19.98 -19.80
CA VAL A 1047 21.13 20.24 -18.77
C VAL A 1047 19.97 21.06 -19.34
N ALA A 1048 20.29 22.14 -20.08
CA ALA A 1048 19.33 22.98 -20.77
C ALA A 1048 18.51 22.23 -21.83
N GLU A 1049 19.14 21.37 -22.63
CA GLU A 1049 18.47 20.63 -23.70
C GLU A 1049 17.49 19.58 -23.15
N SER A 1050 17.88 18.74 -22.19
CA SER A 1050 16.96 17.76 -21.62
C SER A 1050 15.77 18.41 -20.92
N PHE A 1051 15.98 19.55 -20.26
CA PHE A 1051 14.89 20.34 -19.67
C PHE A 1051 14.00 21.00 -20.72
N TYR A 1052 14.56 21.50 -21.83
CA TYR A 1052 13.77 21.94 -22.98
C TYR A 1052 12.91 20.78 -23.52
N LEU A 1053 13.45 19.57 -23.70
CA LEU A 1053 12.70 18.40 -24.16
C LEU A 1053 11.54 18.04 -23.21
N ALA A 1054 11.76 18.17 -21.89
CA ALA A 1054 10.74 17.93 -20.86
C ALA A 1054 9.65 19.01 -20.76
N THR A 1055 9.85 20.17 -21.37
CA THR A 1055 8.95 21.35 -21.28
C THR A 1055 8.58 21.87 -22.68
N ARG A 1056 9.24 22.91 -23.18
CA ARG A 1056 8.93 23.59 -24.45
C ARG A 1056 9.05 22.68 -25.69
N GLY A 1057 10.01 21.77 -25.72
CA GLY A 1057 10.14 20.73 -26.74
C GLY A 1057 8.94 19.79 -26.75
N GLY A 1058 8.54 19.30 -25.57
CA GLY A 1058 7.32 18.54 -25.37
C GLY A 1058 6.06 19.29 -25.81
N ALA A 1059 5.94 20.59 -25.47
CA ALA A 1059 4.82 21.43 -25.91
C ALA A 1059 4.74 21.50 -27.44
N ARG A 1060 5.88 21.65 -28.13
CA ARG A 1060 5.93 21.66 -29.60
C ARG A 1060 5.53 20.31 -30.21
N VAL A 1061 5.93 19.19 -29.61
CA VAL A 1061 5.51 17.84 -30.04
C VAL A 1061 4.01 17.62 -29.86
N ALA A 1062 3.42 18.06 -28.75
CA ALA A 1062 1.97 17.99 -28.51
C ALA A 1062 1.13 18.99 -29.36
N GLY A 1063 1.79 19.87 -30.14
CA GLY A 1063 1.12 20.95 -30.86
C GLY A 1063 0.46 21.97 -29.93
N LEU A 1064 1.18 22.38 -28.89
CA LEU A 1064 0.77 23.31 -27.82
C LEU A 1064 1.87 24.34 -27.49
N GLY A 1065 2.92 24.48 -28.32
CA GLY A 1065 4.09 25.34 -28.06
C GLY A 1065 3.80 26.85 -28.09
N ASP A 1066 2.63 27.23 -28.58
CA ASP A 1066 2.01 28.56 -28.57
C ASP A 1066 1.09 28.77 -27.34
N ARG A 1067 0.94 27.76 -26.48
CA ARG A 1067 0.07 27.79 -25.29
C ARG A 1067 0.79 27.52 -23.98
N VAL A 1068 1.77 26.60 -23.94
CA VAL A 1068 2.44 26.15 -22.70
C VAL A 1068 3.92 25.80 -22.90
N GLY A 1069 4.60 25.41 -21.82
CA GLY A 1069 5.97 24.88 -21.82
C GLY A 1069 7.08 25.91 -21.61
N TRP A 1070 6.75 27.20 -21.52
CA TRP A 1070 7.64 28.30 -21.14
C TRP A 1070 6.83 29.49 -20.62
N PHE A 1071 7.49 30.49 -20.03
CA PHE A 1071 6.81 31.67 -19.49
C PHE A 1071 6.90 32.85 -20.47
N ALA A 1072 5.75 33.27 -21.01
CA ALA A 1072 5.62 34.48 -21.81
C ALA A 1072 4.17 35.03 -21.72
N PRO A 1073 3.95 36.35 -21.85
CA PRO A 1073 2.61 36.92 -21.88
C PRO A 1073 1.71 36.28 -22.97
N GLY A 1074 0.47 35.98 -22.61
CA GLY A 1074 -0.53 35.31 -23.45
C GLY A 1074 -0.58 33.78 -23.32
N LEU A 1075 0.49 33.13 -22.83
CA LEU A 1075 0.53 31.69 -22.59
C LEU A 1075 -0.31 31.30 -21.36
N GLU A 1076 -0.72 30.03 -21.28
CA GLU A 1076 -1.42 29.46 -20.14
C GLU A 1076 -0.41 29.08 -19.04
N PHE A 1077 -0.74 29.39 -17.78
CA PHE A 1077 0.15 29.14 -16.64
C PHE A 1077 0.09 27.67 -16.19
N ASP A 1078 0.81 26.82 -16.92
CA ASP A 1078 1.17 25.47 -16.54
C ASP A 1078 2.58 25.51 -15.90
N ALA A 1079 2.66 25.33 -14.58
CA ALA A 1079 3.87 25.62 -13.81
C ALA A 1079 4.09 24.63 -12.65
N VAL A 1080 5.34 24.54 -12.19
CA VAL A 1080 5.77 23.76 -11.03
C VAL A 1080 6.62 24.65 -10.13
N LEU A 1081 6.29 24.69 -8.84
CA LEU A 1081 7.10 25.33 -7.80
C LEU A 1081 8.01 24.27 -7.18
N VAL A 1082 9.32 24.50 -7.27
CA VAL A 1082 10.35 23.62 -6.72
C VAL A 1082 10.89 24.21 -5.42
N ARG A 1083 10.98 23.38 -4.38
CA ARG A 1083 11.68 23.63 -3.13
C ARG A 1083 12.87 22.66 -2.98
N PRO A 1084 14.08 23.13 -3.30
CA PRO A 1084 15.32 22.41 -3.04
C PRO A 1084 15.58 22.19 -1.55
N GLY A 1085 16.35 21.15 -1.20
CA GLY A 1085 16.80 20.88 0.16
C GLY A 1085 15.85 20.04 1.04
N GLU A 1086 14.63 19.76 0.58
CA GLU A 1086 13.79 18.71 1.18
C GLU A 1086 14.07 17.33 0.52
N GLY A 1087 13.77 16.23 1.22
CA GLY A 1087 13.87 14.87 0.66
C GLY A 1087 15.28 14.25 0.70
N ILE A 1088 15.69 13.60 -0.40
CA ILE A 1088 17.02 12.97 -0.58
C ILE A 1088 17.90 13.70 -1.60
N MET A 1089 17.43 14.86 -2.08
CA MET A 1089 18.17 15.72 -3.00
C MET A 1089 19.56 16.07 -2.43
N ALA A 1090 20.55 16.23 -3.30
CA ALA A 1090 21.89 16.66 -2.92
C ALA A 1090 21.82 17.95 -2.07
N PRO A 1091 22.62 18.08 -0.99
CA PRO A 1091 22.64 19.27 -0.16
C PRO A 1091 22.88 20.55 -0.97
N VAL A 1092 22.13 21.59 -0.62
CA VAL A 1092 22.37 22.96 -1.10
C VAL A 1092 23.34 23.61 -0.12
N GLU A 1093 24.49 24.02 -0.65
CA GLU A 1093 25.58 24.70 0.06
C GLU A 1093 25.54 26.19 -0.32
N ASP A 1094 26.69 26.84 -0.53
CA ASP A 1094 26.78 28.20 -1.09
C ASP A 1094 26.53 28.22 -2.62
N ASP A 1095 25.63 27.37 -3.12
CA ASP A 1095 25.34 27.16 -4.54
C ASP A 1095 24.58 28.33 -5.17
N GLY A 1096 24.93 28.67 -6.41
CA GLY A 1096 24.09 29.50 -7.27
C GLY A 1096 22.85 28.76 -7.77
N VAL A 1097 21.80 29.51 -8.14
CA VAL A 1097 20.51 28.97 -8.64
C VAL A 1097 20.68 27.91 -9.73
N GLU A 1098 21.62 28.10 -10.67
CA GLU A 1098 21.89 27.15 -11.76
C GLU A 1098 22.36 25.78 -11.24
N ALA A 1099 23.29 25.77 -10.28
CA ALA A 1099 23.76 24.54 -9.63
C ALA A 1099 22.67 23.89 -8.77
N VAL A 1100 21.82 24.68 -8.11
CA VAL A 1100 20.66 24.15 -7.36
C VAL A 1100 19.62 23.53 -8.32
N PHE A 1101 19.39 24.14 -9.47
CA PHE A 1101 18.52 23.62 -10.52
C PHE A 1101 19.06 22.30 -11.12
N GLU A 1102 20.36 22.24 -11.42
CA GLU A 1102 21.02 20.99 -11.85
C GLU A 1102 20.93 19.90 -10.77
N LYS A 1103 21.21 20.23 -9.50
CA LYS A 1103 21.02 19.31 -8.36
C LYS A 1103 19.58 18.79 -8.29
N PHE A 1104 18.56 19.61 -8.55
CA PHE A 1104 17.16 19.17 -8.59
C PHE A 1104 16.91 18.20 -9.75
N LEU A 1105 17.33 18.54 -10.97
CA LEU A 1105 17.17 17.66 -12.12
C LEU A 1105 17.89 16.31 -11.92
N MET A 1106 19.11 16.32 -11.36
CA MET A 1106 19.94 15.13 -11.22
C MET A 1106 19.67 14.30 -9.95
N THR A 1107 19.15 14.89 -8.87
CA THR A 1107 18.97 14.21 -7.56
C THR A 1107 17.64 14.44 -6.84
N GLY A 1108 16.79 15.37 -7.30
CA GLY A 1108 15.48 15.64 -6.70
C GLY A 1108 14.40 14.61 -7.07
N ASP A 1109 13.23 14.72 -6.43
CA ASP A 1109 12.04 13.91 -6.72
C ASP A 1109 10.73 14.69 -6.45
N ASP A 1110 9.58 14.00 -6.44
CA ASP A 1110 8.26 14.62 -6.23
C ASP A 1110 8.10 15.33 -4.88
N ARG A 1111 8.98 15.09 -3.90
CA ARG A 1111 9.02 15.83 -2.63
C ARG A 1111 9.55 17.25 -2.80
N ASN A 1112 10.40 17.48 -3.79
CA ASN A 1112 10.88 18.83 -4.13
C ASN A 1112 9.86 19.63 -4.94
N ILE A 1113 8.89 18.97 -5.57
CA ILE A 1113 7.79 19.59 -6.31
C ILE A 1113 6.69 19.95 -5.32
N VAL A 1114 6.67 21.17 -4.79
CA VAL A 1114 5.77 21.56 -3.68
C VAL A 1114 4.47 22.23 -4.14
N GLY A 1115 4.42 22.71 -5.38
CA GLY A 1115 3.21 23.23 -6.02
C GLY A 1115 3.19 22.92 -7.52
N VAL A 1116 2.00 22.72 -8.08
CA VAL A 1116 1.77 22.48 -9.52
C VAL A 1116 0.49 23.18 -9.94
N TRP A 1117 0.56 23.95 -11.03
CA TRP A 1117 -0.56 24.67 -11.64
C TRP A 1117 -0.78 24.18 -13.07
N VAL A 1118 -2.04 24.12 -13.48
CA VAL A 1118 -2.45 23.92 -14.87
C VAL A 1118 -3.46 25.01 -15.21
N LYS A 1119 -3.19 25.81 -16.25
CA LYS A 1119 -4.01 26.97 -16.64
C LYS A 1119 -4.36 27.86 -15.44
N GLY A 1120 -3.37 28.18 -14.61
CA GLY A 1120 -3.52 28.97 -13.39
C GLY A 1120 -4.24 28.28 -12.22
N ARG A 1121 -4.85 27.10 -12.40
CA ARG A 1121 -5.48 26.34 -11.31
C ARG A 1121 -4.42 25.53 -10.60
N GLU A 1122 -4.27 25.71 -9.29
CA GLU A 1122 -3.45 24.83 -8.45
C GLU A 1122 -4.07 23.42 -8.39
N VAL A 1123 -3.26 22.41 -8.72
CA VAL A 1123 -3.64 20.98 -8.78
C VAL A 1123 -2.77 20.09 -7.88
N LYS A 1124 -1.67 20.64 -7.35
CA LYS A 1124 -0.89 20.19 -6.19
C LYS A 1124 -0.44 21.46 -5.47
N GLY A 1125 -0.53 21.51 -4.14
CA GLY A 1125 -0.15 22.68 -3.36
C GLY A 1125 0.18 22.35 -1.91
N CYS A 1126 0.87 23.27 -1.23
CA CYS A 1126 0.98 23.25 0.22
C CYS A 1126 -0.24 23.95 0.84
N ALA A 1127 -1.03 23.20 1.62
CA ALA A 1127 -2.04 23.77 2.52
C ALA A 1127 -1.40 24.18 3.86
#